data_AF-A0A956IJP3-F1
#
_entry.id   AF-A0A956IJP3-F1
#
_cell.length_a   1.000
_cell.length_b   1.000
_cell.length_c   1.000
_cell.angle_alpha   90.00
_cell.angle_beta   90.00
_cell.angle_gamma   90.00
#
_symmetry.space_group_name_H-M   'P 1'
#
loop_
_entity.id
_entity.type
_entity.pdbx_description
1 polymer ?
#
loop_
_entity_poly.entity_id
_entity_poly.type
_entity_poly.pdbx_seq_one_letter_code
_entity_poly.pdbx_strand_id
1 'polypeptide(L)'
;MRPCLLVVALALAACAPTAPPMTPTPVEVAPAEVAAPTLARVVPADAWLFAELRDVPGLFRRWAGSDDLAAALGAAMAAEIGISPRDASRFMASIEAVGLMASGPLDDPELALVLGMSQTVAAEQILRESLFEPAPHRAYVLSDATLELLELEASPVIAVEAGMVVLGTNDAVAGIRGLAAGPSLATQASFRAAWAGPPSLLTALFDVGAKLREGPETRPLAARFFATGEPLWLRFDLEPVAQLRLGAELAGPAVPRDLFGPARKLALASRLPSETIAYLAYDSSFARSGDEMMRLLESLGGDELREELGELDVASRAVAGLSLGEVVDALGDEGVIGAMMPTTSHGRGDLIDGSALVWVQELATTPVAQRAVEALFGAMDGLVSKDVVRREGGYDMALEVSGRHVTLAVRRQPGIFVLVAGPPAMVERGLAAVLRGDRQLASHAAHERTRAALDPARVVQWLDTTRALDLVQRERPDIVQSLQRLSRFGEGEAGGAFALAWADTPRGTQVGLQVLDLTTMGLVGAVGIHGVRQYLARSKLAEAEATLRLIGEAGMRGSGVTPRCASSLPVPAEIPQGHRYMPAPSDFAAGGPREGWPCLDVALATPIRFRYRFTAGGPYLGPARGLPDPGPRGFEVAAEGDLDADGVTSLMTMVATPSPVTGRLELDPEIYEADELE
;
A
#
# COMPACT_ATOMS: atom_id res chain seq x y z
N MET A 1 -14.84 -66.52 -49.44
CA MET A 1 -14.03 -66.23 -48.23
C MET A 1 -12.78 -65.50 -48.72
N ARG A 2 -12.54 -64.21 -48.51
CA ARG A 2 -13.00 -63.27 -47.48
C ARG A 2 -13.61 -62.00 -48.11
N PRO A 3 -14.85 -61.66 -47.74
CA PRO A 3 -15.50 -60.37 -47.96
C PRO A 3 -15.22 -59.43 -46.76
N CYS A 4 -15.79 -58.21 -46.81
CA CYS A 4 -15.86 -57.20 -45.74
C CYS A 4 -14.71 -56.19 -45.64
N LEU A 5 -14.38 -55.58 -46.78
CA LEU A 5 -13.83 -54.23 -46.87
C LEU A 5 -14.76 -53.39 -47.77
N LEU A 6 -16.05 -53.36 -47.42
CA LEU A 6 -17.11 -52.66 -48.16
C LEU A 6 -18.35 -52.41 -47.27
N VAL A 7 -18.16 -51.84 -46.07
CA VAL A 7 -19.27 -51.29 -45.24
C VAL A 7 -18.87 -49.98 -44.51
N VAL A 8 -17.58 -49.67 -44.36
CA VAL A 8 -17.15 -48.43 -43.65
C VAL A 8 -16.96 -47.23 -44.59
N ALA A 9 -16.93 -47.44 -45.91
CA ALA A 9 -16.83 -46.37 -46.91
C ALA A 9 -18.20 -45.78 -47.35
N LEU A 10 -19.31 -46.23 -46.76
CA LEU A 10 -20.67 -45.77 -47.09
C LEU A 10 -21.40 -45.09 -45.90
N ALA A 11 -20.70 -44.82 -44.80
CA ALA A 11 -21.22 -44.09 -43.65
C ALA A 11 -20.63 -42.67 -43.48
N LEU A 12 -19.80 -42.21 -44.43
CA LEU A 12 -19.16 -40.88 -44.38
C LEU A 12 -19.56 -39.94 -45.53
N ALA A 13 -20.64 -40.25 -46.27
CA ALA A 13 -21.06 -39.48 -47.45
C ALA A 13 -22.49 -38.91 -47.39
N ALA A 14 -23.10 -38.77 -46.20
CA ALA A 14 -24.48 -38.29 -46.08
C ALA A 14 -24.73 -37.26 -44.95
N CYS A 15 -23.70 -36.54 -44.50
CA CYS A 15 -23.87 -35.29 -43.76
C CYS A 15 -22.99 -34.23 -44.41
N ALA A 16 -23.47 -33.63 -45.50
CA ALA A 16 -23.00 -32.31 -45.85
C ALA A 16 -23.56 -31.36 -44.78
N PRO A 17 -22.73 -30.69 -43.95
CA PRO A 17 -23.22 -29.57 -43.20
C PRO A 17 -23.68 -28.54 -44.23
N THR A 18 -24.98 -28.20 -44.22
CA THR A 18 -25.42 -26.91 -44.75
C THR A 18 -24.49 -25.87 -44.17
N ALA A 19 -23.74 -25.18 -45.03
CA ALA A 19 -22.93 -24.06 -44.60
C ALA A 19 -23.82 -23.18 -43.71
N PRO A 20 -23.43 -22.92 -42.44
CA PRO A 20 -24.20 -22.01 -41.61
C PRO A 20 -24.35 -20.73 -42.43
N PRO A 21 -25.54 -20.08 -42.44
CA PRO A 21 -25.69 -18.79 -43.07
C PRO A 21 -24.53 -17.94 -42.59
N MET A 22 -23.75 -17.37 -43.51
CA MET A 22 -22.72 -16.40 -43.15
C MET A 22 -23.45 -15.29 -42.41
N THR A 23 -23.46 -15.37 -41.08
CA THR A 23 -23.78 -14.24 -40.24
C THR A 23 -22.82 -13.17 -40.70
N PRO A 24 -23.30 -12.02 -41.22
CA PRO A 24 -22.42 -10.95 -41.65
C PRO A 24 -21.46 -10.72 -40.50
N THR A 25 -20.16 -10.80 -40.79
CA THR A 25 -19.11 -10.46 -39.84
C THR A 25 -19.55 -9.13 -39.25
N PRO A 26 -19.85 -9.05 -37.94
CA PRO A 26 -20.30 -7.80 -37.36
C PRO A 26 -19.26 -6.77 -37.74
N VAL A 27 -19.69 -5.76 -38.51
CA VAL A 27 -18.84 -4.64 -38.85
C VAL A 27 -18.34 -4.13 -37.52
N GLU A 28 -17.03 -4.29 -37.28
CA GLU A 28 -16.39 -3.82 -36.08
C GLU A 28 -16.51 -2.30 -36.10
N VAL A 29 -17.60 -1.81 -35.49
CA VAL A 29 -17.82 -0.38 -35.33
C VAL A 29 -16.68 0.07 -34.44
N ALA A 30 -15.76 0.86 -35.01
CA ALA A 30 -14.67 1.45 -34.25
C ALA A 30 -15.29 2.06 -32.98
N PRO A 31 -14.83 1.67 -31.78
CA PRO A 31 -15.41 2.16 -30.54
C PRO A 31 -15.42 3.68 -30.58
N ALA A 32 -16.56 4.28 -30.25
CA ALA A 32 -16.70 5.73 -30.21
C ALA A 32 -15.56 6.30 -29.35
N GLU A 33 -14.81 7.26 -29.90
CA GLU A 33 -13.68 7.87 -29.22
C GLU A 33 -14.16 8.49 -27.91
N VAL A 34 -13.77 7.89 -26.78
CA VAL A 34 -14.13 8.38 -25.45
C VAL A 34 -13.42 9.71 -25.27
N ALA A 35 -14.20 10.79 -25.12
CA ALA A 35 -13.64 12.11 -24.91
C ALA A 35 -12.72 12.11 -23.68
N ALA A 36 -11.47 12.53 -23.88
CA ALA A 36 -10.49 12.69 -22.80
C ALA A 36 -11.02 13.65 -21.72
N PRO A 37 -10.57 13.50 -20.47
CA PRO A 37 -10.93 14.40 -19.39
C PRO A 37 -10.71 15.86 -19.72
N THR A 38 -11.57 16.71 -19.17
CA THR A 38 -11.47 18.15 -19.36
C THR A 38 -10.13 18.64 -18.81
N LEU A 39 -9.68 18.14 -17.65
CA LEU A 39 -8.44 18.60 -17.02
C LEU A 39 -7.19 17.91 -17.59
N ALA A 40 -7.29 16.69 -18.11
CA ALA A 40 -6.13 16.01 -18.70
C ALA A 40 -5.50 16.76 -19.89
N ARG A 41 -6.26 17.66 -20.54
CA ARG A 41 -5.77 18.51 -21.63
C ARG A 41 -4.83 19.62 -21.17
N VAL A 42 -4.84 19.92 -19.88
CA VAL A 42 -4.12 21.03 -19.24
C VAL A 42 -3.16 20.54 -18.16
N VAL A 43 -2.90 19.24 -18.14
CA VAL A 43 -1.93 18.61 -17.24
C VAL A 43 -0.66 18.33 -18.04
N PRO A 44 0.53 18.67 -17.52
CA PRO A 44 1.78 18.41 -18.20
C PRO A 44 1.95 16.92 -18.54
N ALA A 45 2.55 16.62 -19.70
CA ALA A 45 2.78 15.25 -20.11
C ALA A 45 3.74 14.48 -19.17
N ASP A 46 4.58 15.18 -18.42
CA ASP A 46 5.50 14.61 -17.42
C ASP A 46 4.88 14.45 -16.02
N ALA A 47 3.60 14.77 -15.85
CA ALA A 47 2.89 14.49 -14.60
C ALA A 47 2.86 12.97 -14.34
N TRP A 48 3.45 12.54 -13.22
CA TRP A 48 3.44 11.14 -12.80
C TRP A 48 2.26 10.82 -11.88
N LEU A 49 1.52 11.83 -11.40
CA LEU A 49 0.23 11.66 -10.74
C LEU A 49 -0.79 12.62 -11.37
N PHE A 50 -1.98 12.11 -11.65
CA PHE A 50 -3.13 12.89 -12.08
C PHE A 50 -4.42 12.26 -11.53
N ALA A 51 -5.15 12.99 -10.70
CA ALA A 51 -6.49 12.61 -10.25
C ALA A 51 -7.52 13.63 -10.69
N GLU A 52 -8.67 13.20 -11.21
CA GLU A 52 -9.79 14.08 -11.59
C GLU A 52 -11.08 13.56 -10.97
N LEU A 53 -11.69 14.36 -10.10
CA LEU A 53 -13.05 14.21 -9.62
C LEU A 53 -13.98 15.00 -10.55
N ARG A 54 -15.03 14.37 -11.10
CA ARG A 54 -16.01 14.91 -12.03
C ARG A 54 -17.38 15.00 -11.40
N ASP A 55 -18.25 15.85 -11.96
CA ASP A 55 -19.64 16.02 -11.52
C ASP A 55 -19.71 16.24 -10.00
N VAL A 56 -18.82 17.09 -9.49
CA VAL A 56 -18.74 17.46 -8.07
C VAL A 56 -20.11 17.90 -7.53
N PRO A 57 -20.93 18.69 -8.26
CA PRO A 57 -22.27 19.03 -7.80
C PRO A 57 -23.20 17.82 -7.72
N GLY A 58 -23.16 16.90 -8.69
CA GLY A 58 -23.93 15.66 -8.67
C GLY A 58 -23.48 14.71 -7.56
N LEU A 59 -22.18 14.71 -7.21
CA LEU A 59 -21.66 13.99 -6.06
C LEU A 59 -22.28 14.50 -4.76
N PHE A 60 -22.21 15.81 -4.50
CA PHE A 60 -22.77 16.39 -3.28
C PHE A 60 -24.27 16.12 -3.15
N ARG A 61 -25.04 16.24 -4.26
CA ARG A 61 -26.47 15.89 -4.27
C ARG A 61 -26.72 14.43 -3.93
N ARG A 62 -25.91 13.50 -4.47
CA ARG A 62 -26.05 12.06 -4.21
C ARG A 62 -25.70 11.68 -2.77
N TRP A 63 -24.64 12.28 -2.21
CA TRP A 63 -24.13 11.93 -0.89
C TRP A 63 -24.94 12.55 0.26
N ALA A 64 -25.39 13.79 0.12
CA ALA A 64 -26.07 14.49 1.21
C ALA A 64 -27.59 14.28 1.23
N GLY A 65 -28.17 13.74 0.15
CA GLY A 65 -29.63 13.65 0.00
C GLY A 65 -30.35 15.01 -0.07
N SER A 66 -29.62 16.14 0.01
CA SER A 66 -30.13 17.50 -0.13
C SER A 66 -29.01 18.47 -0.56
N ASP A 67 -29.39 19.66 -1.02
CA ASP A 67 -28.47 20.76 -1.36
C ASP A 67 -27.71 21.34 -0.14
N ASP A 68 -27.98 20.82 1.07
CA ASP A 68 -27.49 21.37 2.33
C ASP A 68 -25.98 21.19 2.54
N LEU A 69 -25.36 20.12 2.01
CA LEU A 69 -23.91 19.93 2.17
C LEU A 69 -23.10 20.94 1.36
N ALA A 70 -23.53 21.24 0.12
CA ALA A 70 -22.90 22.28 -0.69
C ALA A 70 -23.07 23.66 -0.05
N ALA A 71 -24.24 23.93 0.55
CA ALA A 71 -24.48 25.14 1.32
C ALA A 71 -23.62 25.20 2.60
N ALA A 72 -23.46 24.08 3.32
CA ALA A 72 -22.65 23.99 4.53
C ALA A 72 -21.16 24.17 4.24
N LEU A 73 -20.64 23.49 3.21
CA LEU A 73 -19.26 23.69 2.73
C LEU A 73 -19.05 25.13 2.25
N GLY A 74 -20.01 25.68 1.51
CA GLY A 74 -19.99 27.09 1.10
C GLY A 74 -19.99 28.05 2.29
N ALA A 75 -20.78 27.78 3.33
CA ALA A 75 -20.81 28.59 4.55
C ALA A 75 -19.51 28.49 5.36
N ALA A 76 -18.92 27.30 5.47
CA ALA A 76 -17.62 27.11 6.11
C ALA A 76 -16.51 27.85 5.35
N MET A 77 -16.47 27.70 4.02
CA MET A 77 -15.52 28.41 3.16
C MET A 77 -15.71 29.93 3.22
N ALA A 78 -16.95 30.41 3.26
CA ALA A 78 -17.28 31.81 3.42
C ALA A 78 -16.77 32.40 4.75
N ALA A 79 -16.91 31.64 5.84
CA ALA A 79 -16.42 32.04 7.16
C ALA A 79 -14.89 32.15 7.19
N GLU A 80 -14.19 31.22 6.54
CA GLU A 80 -12.74 31.16 6.54
C GLU A 80 -12.10 32.22 5.62
N ILE A 81 -12.65 32.41 4.41
CA ILE A 81 -12.06 33.29 3.37
C ILE A 81 -12.64 34.71 3.42
N GLY A 82 -13.65 34.96 4.26
CA GLY A 82 -14.27 36.28 4.42
C GLY A 82 -15.15 36.71 3.24
N ILE A 83 -15.67 35.77 2.45
CA ILE A 83 -16.58 36.03 1.32
C ILE A 83 -18.04 35.81 1.70
N SER A 84 -18.98 36.31 0.90
CA SER A 84 -20.39 36.09 1.18
C SER A 84 -20.74 34.60 0.99
N PRO A 85 -21.59 33.99 1.86
CA PRO A 85 -22.04 32.60 1.67
C PRO A 85 -22.67 32.36 0.29
N ARG A 86 -23.32 33.38 -0.27
CA ARG A 86 -23.91 33.31 -1.62
C ARG A 86 -22.84 33.13 -2.70
N ASP A 87 -21.74 33.85 -2.61
CA ASP A 87 -20.67 33.78 -3.60
C ASP A 87 -19.84 32.51 -3.42
N ALA A 88 -19.62 32.08 -2.17
CA ALA A 88 -19.05 30.77 -1.87
C ALA A 88 -19.89 29.61 -2.44
N SER A 89 -21.22 29.65 -2.28
CA SER A 89 -22.11 28.65 -2.89
C SER A 89 -22.07 28.69 -4.41
N ARG A 90 -22.03 29.87 -5.04
CA ARG A 90 -21.90 30.00 -6.50
C ARG A 90 -20.59 29.43 -7.01
N PHE A 91 -19.49 29.69 -6.31
CA PHE A 91 -18.18 29.12 -6.61
C PHE A 91 -18.24 27.60 -6.58
N MET A 92 -18.69 27.03 -5.46
CA MET A 92 -18.80 25.57 -5.32
C MET A 92 -19.71 24.95 -6.39
N ALA A 93 -20.83 25.59 -6.72
CA ALA A 93 -21.75 25.14 -7.76
C ALA A 93 -21.15 25.22 -9.18
N SER A 94 -20.14 26.06 -9.39
CA SER A 94 -19.49 26.22 -10.69
C SER A 94 -18.34 25.23 -10.94
N ILE A 95 -17.83 24.55 -9.90
CA ILE A 95 -16.80 23.52 -10.03
C ILE A 95 -17.42 22.28 -10.70
N GLU A 96 -17.01 22.00 -11.93
CA GLU A 96 -17.41 20.80 -12.67
C GLU A 96 -16.46 19.64 -12.41
N ALA A 97 -15.18 19.95 -12.24
CA ALA A 97 -14.13 18.97 -11.97
C ALA A 97 -13.07 19.51 -11.01
N VAL A 98 -12.46 18.61 -10.23
CA VAL A 98 -11.31 18.89 -9.36
C VAL A 98 -10.19 17.94 -9.73
N GLY A 99 -9.08 18.50 -10.18
CA GLY A 99 -7.87 17.83 -10.58
C GLY A 99 -6.81 17.95 -9.49
N LEU A 100 -6.08 16.88 -9.17
CA LEU A 100 -4.81 16.93 -8.45
C LEU A 100 -3.74 16.39 -9.38
N MET A 101 -2.60 17.07 -9.48
CA MET A 101 -1.46 16.56 -10.23
C MET A 101 -0.16 16.68 -9.43
N ALA A 102 0.78 15.80 -9.74
CA ALA A 102 2.16 15.90 -9.29
C ALA A 102 3.12 15.73 -10.47
N SER A 103 4.08 16.64 -10.57
CA SER A 103 5.24 16.59 -11.48
C SER A 103 6.55 16.62 -10.68
N GLY A 104 7.68 16.56 -11.37
CA GLY A 104 9.01 16.64 -10.74
C GLY A 104 9.45 15.38 -9.98
N PRO A 105 10.55 15.48 -9.20
CA PRO A 105 11.08 14.41 -8.36
C PRO A 105 10.06 13.94 -7.31
N LEU A 106 10.16 12.70 -6.80
CA LEU A 106 9.20 12.20 -5.78
C LEU A 106 9.47 12.79 -4.40
N ASP A 107 10.74 13.03 -4.11
CA ASP A 107 11.25 13.56 -2.85
C ASP A 107 10.99 15.06 -2.70
N ASP A 108 10.63 15.72 -3.79
CA ASP A 108 10.21 17.13 -3.86
C ASP A 108 9.13 17.31 -4.96
N PRO A 109 7.90 16.82 -4.73
CA PRO A 109 6.87 16.79 -5.75
C PRO A 109 6.29 18.19 -5.99
N GLU A 110 6.22 18.58 -7.27
CA GLU A 110 5.51 19.79 -7.67
C GLU A 110 4.01 19.48 -7.73
N LEU A 111 3.28 19.88 -6.68
CA LEU A 111 1.84 19.64 -6.58
C LEU A 111 1.02 20.80 -7.13
N ALA A 112 -0.04 20.48 -7.86
CA ALA A 112 -1.08 21.45 -8.22
C ALA A 112 -2.49 20.85 -8.10
N LEU A 113 -3.39 21.65 -7.53
CA LEU A 113 -4.82 21.48 -7.54
C LEU A 113 -5.42 22.31 -8.69
N VAL A 114 -6.20 21.68 -9.56
CA VAL A 114 -6.80 22.29 -10.75
C VAL A 114 -8.32 22.19 -10.66
N LEU A 115 -9.02 23.31 -10.55
CA LEU A 115 -10.48 23.34 -10.54
C LEU A 115 -10.97 23.64 -11.95
N GLY A 116 -11.67 22.69 -12.58
CA GLY A 116 -12.39 22.91 -13.83
C GLY A 116 -13.75 23.53 -13.55
N MET A 117 -14.03 24.69 -14.13
CA MET A 117 -15.21 25.48 -13.78
C MET A 117 -16.08 25.80 -15.00
N SER A 118 -17.39 25.70 -14.81
CA SER A 118 -18.41 26.14 -15.78
C SER A 118 -18.47 27.66 -15.95
N GLN A 119 -18.08 28.42 -14.91
CA GLN A 119 -18.13 29.88 -14.87
C GLN A 119 -16.90 30.49 -14.19
N THR A 120 -15.92 30.93 -14.99
CA THR A 120 -14.68 31.56 -14.47
C THR A 120 -14.90 32.93 -13.86
N VAL A 121 -15.93 33.66 -14.28
CA VAL A 121 -16.22 35.01 -13.77
C VAL A 121 -16.46 34.99 -12.25
N ALA A 122 -17.10 33.94 -11.73
CA ALA A 122 -17.33 33.78 -10.30
C ALA A 122 -16.01 33.58 -9.53
N ALA A 123 -15.08 32.80 -10.09
CA ALA A 123 -13.75 32.61 -9.50
C ALA A 123 -12.90 33.89 -9.54
N GLU A 124 -12.87 34.58 -10.68
CA GLU A 124 -12.13 35.85 -10.81
C GLU A 124 -12.68 36.90 -9.84
N GLN A 125 -14.00 36.94 -9.64
CA GLN A 125 -14.61 37.86 -8.68
C GLN A 125 -14.20 37.53 -7.25
N ILE A 126 -14.27 36.26 -6.85
CA ILE A 126 -13.87 35.84 -5.50
C ILE A 126 -12.39 36.12 -5.25
N LEU A 127 -11.50 35.78 -6.19
CA LEU A 127 -10.07 36.02 -6.04
C LEU A 127 -9.73 37.51 -5.95
N ARG A 128 -10.51 38.39 -6.59
CA ARG A 128 -10.36 39.85 -6.46
C ARG A 128 -10.90 40.42 -5.16
N GLU A 129 -11.93 39.79 -4.60
CA GLU A 129 -12.60 40.25 -3.38
C GLU A 129 -12.01 39.64 -2.08
N SER A 130 -11.04 38.73 -2.19
CA SER A 130 -10.45 37.98 -1.07
C SER A 130 -8.98 38.36 -0.78
N LEU A 131 -8.33 37.62 0.12
CA LEU A 131 -7.01 37.85 0.72
C LEU A 131 -5.80 37.73 -0.24
N PHE A 132 -6.02 37.73 -1.56
CA PHE A 132 -4.94 37.52 -2.52
C PHE A 132 -4.47 38.83 -3.15
N GLU A 133 -3.15 38.96 -3.26
CA GLU A 133 -2.55 40.08 -3.97
C GLU A 133 -2.47 39.78 -5.47
N PRO A 134 -2.89 40.72 -6.34
CA PRO A 134 -2.80 40.53 -7.78
C PRO A 134 -1.33 40.49 -8.22
N ALA A 135 -0.96 39.44 -8.94
CA ALA A 135 0.35 39.26 -9.57
C ALA A 135 0.24 39.39 -11.11
N PRO A 136 1.37 39.56 -11.83
CA PRO A 136 1.37 39.66 -13.28
C PRO A 136 0.66 38.48 -13.96
N HIS A 137 0.03 38.75 -15.10
CA HIS A 137 -0.59 37.73 -15.95
C HIS A 137 -1.74 36.92 -15.32
N ARG A 138 -2.61 37.57 -14.53
CA ARG A 138 -3.77 36.93 -13.86
C ARG A 138 -3.40 35.85 -12.84
N ALA A 139 -2.20 35.95 -12.29
CA ALA A 139 -1.82 35.22 -11.10
C ALA A 139 -2.26 36.00 -9.85
N TYR A 140 -2.48 35.29 -8.76
CA TYR A 140 -2.77 35.83 -7.44
C TYR A 140 -1.88 35.08 -6.45
N VAL A 141 -1.29 35.78 -5.49
CA VAL A 141 -0.43 35.19 -4.46
C VAL A 141 -1.12 35.35 -3.11
N LEU A 142 -1.07 34.31 -2.28
CA LEU A 142 -1.52 34.38 -0.89
C LEU A 142 -0.69 35.42 -0.13
N SER A 143 -1.35 36.30 0.61
CA SER A 143 -0.64 37.21 1.52
C SER A 143 0.15 36.42 2.58
N ASP A 144 1.28 36.96 3.04
CA ASP A 144 2.15 36.32 4.04
C ASP A 144 1.38 35.86 5.31
N ALA A 145 0.38 36.65 5.75
CA ALA A 145 -0.45 36.33 6.90
C ALA A 145 -1.32 35.09 6.72
N THR A 146 -1.66 34.71 5.48
CA THR A 146 -2.45 33.51 5.18
C THR A 146 -1.57 32.27 5.02
N LEU A 147 -0.31 32.45 4.60
CA LEU A 147 0.67 31.36 4.52
C LEU A 147 1.00 30.79 5.89
N GLU A 148 1.17 31.68 6.87
CA GLU A 148 1.40 31.32 8.28
C GLU A 148 0.23 30.53 8.87
N LEU A 149 -1.01 30.82 8.43
CA LEU A 149 -2.23 30.16 8.91
C LEU A 149 -2.44 28.77 8.28
N LEU A 150 -1.87 28.51 7.10
CA LEU A 150 -1.99 27.25 6.36
C LEU A 150 -0.75 26.36 6.46
N GLU A 151 0.30 26.79 7.16
CA GLU A 151 1.57 26.06 7.33
C GLU A 151 2.22 25.66 5.99
N LEU A 152 2.09 26.49 4.96
CA LEU A 152 2.65 26.21 3.63
C LEU A 152 4.06 26.79 3.49
N GLU A 153 5.05 25.94 3.19
CA GLU A 153 6.47 26.32 3.07
C GLU A 153 6.77 27.24 1.87
N ALA A 154 5.93 27.25 0.84
CA ALA A 154 6.08 28.08 -0.35
C ALA A 154 4.76 28.77 -0.68
N SER A 155 4.82 30.04 -1.11
CA SER A 155 3.65 30.83 -1.51
C SER A 155 2.95 30.15 -2.69
N PRO A 156 1.76 29.56 -2.50
CA PRO A 156 1.02 28.96 -3.59
C PRO A 156 0.65 30.06 -4.58
N VAL A 157 0.86 29.79 -5.86
CA VAL A 157 0.40 30.67 -6.93
C VAL A 157 -0.98 30.20 -7.35
N ILE A 158 -1.94 31.13 -7.36
CA ILE A 158 -3.25 30.89 -7.96
C ILE A 158 -3.27 31.51 -9.35
N ALA A 159 -3.63 30.75 -10.37
CA ALA A 159 -3.83 31.26 -11.72
C ALA A 159 -5.24 30.94 -12.21
N VAL A 160 -5.88 31.92 -12.88
CA VAL A 160 -7.16 31.70 -13.57
C VAL A 160 -6.91 31.70 -15.08
N GLU A 161 -7.11 30.55 -15.71
CA GLU A 161 -6.83 30.40 -17.13
C GLU A 161 -7.86 29.49 -17.82
N ALA A 162 -8.44 29.97 -18.92
CA ALA A 162 -9.25 29.19 -19.87
C ALA A 162 -10.35 28.28 -19.29
N GLY A 163 -11.06 28.69 -18.23
CA GLY A 163 -12.08 27.85 -17.60
C GLY A 163 -11.69 27.27 -16.25
N MET A 164 -10.46 27.54 -15.78
CA MET A 164 -9.87 26.81 -14.67
C MET A 164 -9.25 27.73 -13.63
N VAL A 165 -9.18 27.23 -12.41
CA VAL A 165 -8.41 27.82 -11.32
C VAL A 165 -7.33 26.81 -10.92
N VAL A 166 -6.07 27.20 -11.00
CA VAL A 166 -4.93 26.37 -10.62
C VAL A 166 -4.37 26.92 -9.33
N LEU A 167 -4.13 26.06 -8.34
CA LEU A 167 -3.46 26.36 -7.08
C LEU A 167 -2.28 25.39 -6.94
N GLY A 168 -1.05 25.89 -6.85
CA GLY A 168 0.11 25.01 -6.69
C GLY A 168 1.42 25.77 -6.52
N THR A 169 2.53 25.05 -6.63
CA THR A 169 3.86 25.68 -6.68
C THR A 169 3.98 26.57 -7.92
N ASN A 170 4.88 27.55 -7.88
CA ASN A 170 5.08 28.45 -9.02
C ASN A 170 5.45 27.68 -10.30
N ASP A 171 6.29 26.64 -10.18
CA ASP A 171 6.70 25.80 -11.30
C ASP A 171 5.55 24.93 -11.82
N ALA A 172 4.75 24.33 -10.95
CA ALA A 172 3.57 23.55 -11.36
C ALA A 172 2.56 24.43 -12.11
N VAL A 173 2.30 25.64 -11.59
CA VAL A 173 1.41 26.61 -12.22
C VAL A 173 2.00 27.09 -13.54
N ALA A 174 3.28 27.43 -13.60
CA ALA A 174 3.95 27.83 -14.85
C ALA A 174 3.91 26.71 -15.90
N GLY A 175 4.11 25.46 -15.49
CA GLY A 175 3.98 24.26 -16.32
C GLY A 175 2.59 24.14 -16.94
N ILE A 176 1.53 24.24 -16.12
CA ILE A 176 0.14 24.20 -16.60
C ILE A 176 -0.14 25.31 -17.61
N ARG A 177 0.37 26.52 -17.37
CA ARG A 177 0.19 27.67 -18.26
C ARG A 177 0.95 27.52 -19.58
N GLY A 178 2.14 26.91 -19.53
CA GLY A 178 2.94 26.61 -20.72
C GLY A 178 2.29 25.60 -21.67
N LEU A 179 1.31 24.82 -21.21
CA LEU A 179 0.64 23.78 -22.02
C LEU A 179 -0.21 24.32 -23.16
N ALA A 180 -0.50 25.61 -23.21
CA ALA A 180 -1.13 26.21 -24.40
C ALA A 180 -0.36 25.91 -25.70
N ALA A 181 0.94 25.54 -25.61
CA ALA A 181 1.78 25.15 -26.74
C ALA A 181 2.46 23.77 -26.60
N GLY A 182 2.33 23.08 -25.46
CA GLY A 182 3.06 21.84 -25.15
C GLY A 182 2.22 20.56 -25.26
N PRO A 183 2.86 19.37 -25.26
CA PRO A 183 2.14 18.10 -25.15
C PRO A 183 1.49 18.00 -23.76
N SER A 184 0.18 17.76 -23.72
CA SER A 184 -0.54 17.47 -22.48
C SER A 184 -0.67 15.98 -22.24
N LEU A 185 -1.00 15.61 -21.01
CA LEU A 185 -1.26 14.24 -20.60
C LEU A 185 -2.30 13.55 -21.51
N ALA A 186 -3.34 14.29 -21.95
CA ALA A 186 -4.34 13.81 -22.90
C ALA A 186 -3.79 13.37 -24.27
N THR A 187 -2.60 13.85 -24.68
CA THR A 187 -1.97 13.46 -25.95
C THR A 187 -1.19 12.14 -25.86
N GLN A 188 -0.85 11.70 -24.65
CA GLN A 188 -0.09 10.47 -24.45
C GLN A 188 -0.94 9.24 -24.82
N ALA A 189 -0.39 8.36 -25.66
CA ALA A 189 -1.07 7.15 -26.11
C ALA A 189 -1.41 6.21 -24.95
N SER A 190 -0.50 6.07 -24.01
CA SER A 190 -0.66 5.27 -22.80
C SER A 190 -1.72 5.83 -21.86
N PHE A 191 -1.76 7.15 -21.67
CA PHE A 191 -2.82 7.81 -20.92
C PHE A 191 -4.19 7.54 -21.56
N ARG A 192 -4.30 7.71 -22.89
CA ARG A 192 -5.56 7.41 -23.61
C ARG A 192 -5.98 5.95 -23.48
N ALA A 193 -5.02 5.02 -23.50
CA ALA A 193 -5.28 3.61 -23.26
C ALA A 193 -5.80 3.34 -21.84
N ALA A 194 -5.14 3.88 -20.82
CA ALA A 194 -5.58 3.80 -19.42
C ALA A 194 -6.94 4.49 -19.20
N TRP A 195 -7.22 5.55 -19.95
CA TRP A 195 -8.44 6.33 -19.81
C TRP A 195 -9.68 5.69 -20.45
N ALA A 196 -9.54 4.78 -21.42
CA ALA A 196 -10.65 4.21 -22.20
C ALA A 196 -11.70 3.38 -21.40
N GLY A 197 -11.66 3.41 -20.06
CA GLY A 197 -12.65 2.81 -19.16
C GLY A 197 -14.01 3.52 -19.13
N PRO A 198 -15.00 2.93 -18.43
CA PRO A 198 -16.29 3.55 -18.20
C PRO A 198 -16.14 4.92 -17.50
N PRO A 199 -17.13 5.82 -17.63
CA PRO A 199 -17.12 7.09 -16.92
C PRO A 199 -17.17 6.84 -15.42
N SER A 200 -16.12 7.26 -14.71
CA SER A 200 -16.07 7.28 -13.25
C SER A 200 -16.18 8.71 -12.72
N LEU A 201 -16.60 8.81 -11.47
CA LEU A 201 -16.70 10.06 -10.74
C LEU A 201 -15.31 10.57 -10.36
N LEU A 202 -14.45 9.74 -9.78
CA LEU A 202 -13.03 10.02 -9.56
C LEU A 202 -12.24 9.12 -10.49
N THR A 203 -11.25 9.66 -11.18
CA THR A 203 -10.22 8.86 -11.85
C THR A 203 -8.87 9.36 -11.42
N ALA A 204 -8.09 8.56 -10.71
CA ALA A 204 -6.67 8.85 -10.44
C ALA A 204 -5.76 7.94 -11.26
N LEU A 205 -4.66 8.49 -11.74
CA LEU A 205 -3.67 7.86 -12.60
C LEU A 205 -2.30 8.16 -12.03
N PHE A 206 -1.53 7.11 -11.78
CA PHE A 206 -0.17 7.20 -11.26
C PHE A 206 0.80 6.43 -12.17
N ASP A 207 1.79 7.10 -12.77
CA ASP A 207 2.84 6.46 -13.57
C ASP A 207 3.94 5.92 -12.65
N VAL A 208 3.79 4.67 -12.21
CA VAL A 208 4.79 3.94 -11.43
C VAL A 208 6.11 3.81 -12.21
N GLY A 209 6.02 3.74 -13.54
CA GLY A 209 7.18 3.60 -14.42
C GLY A 209 8.11 4.80 -14.35
N ALA A 210 7.58 6.02 -14.16
CA ALA A 210 8.40 7.22 -13.97
C ALA A 210 9.33 7.05 -12.76
N LYS A 211 8.81 6.54 -11.64
CA LYS A 211 9.58 6.34 -10.40
C LYS A 211 10.59 5.22 -10.48
N LEU A 212 10.22 4.10 -11.09
CA LEU A 212 11.16 2.98 -11.26
C LEU A 212 12.33 3.34 -12.20
N ARG A 213 12.20 4.38 -13.05
CA ARG A 213 13.28 4.86 -13.94
C ARG A 213 14.27 5.83 -13.27
N GLU A 214 13.86 6.52 -12.21
CA GLU A 214 14.67 7.51 -11.49
C GLU A 214 15.73 6.87 -10.58
N GLY A 215 15.40 5.76 -9.91
CA GLY A 215 16.30 5.11 -8.96
C GLY A 215 17.38 4.24 -9.62
N PRO A 216 18.67 4.32 -9.21
CA PRO A 216 19.73 3.46 -9.75
C PRO A 216 19.51 1.98 -9.45
N GLU A 217 18.91 1.66 -8.30
CA GLU A 217 18.58 0.28 -7.88
C GLU A 217 17.30 -0.25 -8.54
N THR A 218 16.33 0.63 -8.81
CA THR A 218 15.05 0.25 -9.41
C THR A 218 15.09 0.25 -10.93
N ARG A 219 16.03 0.95 -11.56
CA ARG A 219 16.17 1.02 -13.02
C ARG A 219 16.38 -0.35 -13.69
N PRO A 220 17.20 -1.28 -13.15
CA PRO A 220 17.30 -2.64 -13.69
C PRO A 220 15.98 -3.41 -13.56
N LEU A 221 15.27 -3.26 -12.44
CA LEU A 221 13.95 -3.84 -12.23
C LEU A 221 12.97 -3.28 -13.29
N ALA A 222 12.97 -1.96 -13.46
CA ALA A 222 12.13 -1.28 -14.44
C ALA A 222 12.41 -1.77 -15.86
N ALA A 223 13.68 -1.89 -16.24
CA ALA A 223 14.07 -2.36 -17.57
C ALA A 223 13.72 -3.83 -17.82
N ARG A 224 13.61 -4.65 -16.77
CA ARG A 224 13.20 -6.06 -16.86
C ARG A 224 11.69 -6.22 -17.01
N PHE A 225 10.92 -5.45 -16.25
CA PHE A 225 9.47 -5.56 -16.21
C PHE A 225 8.74 -4.62 -17.18
N PHE A 226 9.41 -3.61 -17.75
CA PHE A 226 8.79 -2.64 -18.65
C PHE A 226 9.62 -2.48 -19.92
N ALA A 227 8.96 -2.64 -21.08
CA ALA A 227 9.54 -2.22 -22.36
C ALA A 227 9.88 -0.72 -22.27
N THR A 228 11.05 -0.34 -22.79
CA THR A 228 11.57 1.02 -22.71
C THR A 228 10.57 2.04 -23.25
N GLY A 229 9.93 2.79 -22.36
CA GLY A 229 9.06 3.94 -22.69
C GLY A 229 7.56 3.76 -22.46
N GLU A 230 7.09 2.59 -22.01
CA GLU A 230 5.67 2.42 -21.67
C GLU A 230 5.42 2.70 -20.17
N PRO A 231 4.55 3.65 -19.82
CA PRO A 231 4.24 3.97 -18.43
C PRO A 231 3.32 2.92 -17.81
N LEU A 232 3.56 2.67 -16.53
CA LEU A 232 2.79 1.73 -15.72
C LEU A 232 1.78 2.54 -14.93
N TRP A 233 0.53 2.54 -15.38
CA TRP A 233 -0.52 3.30 -14.71
C TRP A 233 -1.12 2.51 -13.55
N LEU A 234 -1.49 3.19 -12.48
CA LEU A 234 -2.51 2.73 -11.53
C LEU A 234 -3.73 3.62 -11.69
N ARG A 235 -4.85 3.03 -12.13
CA ARG A 235 -6.11 3.74 -12.35
C ARG A 235 -7.10 3.52 -11.20
N PHE A 236 -7.45 4.57 -10.45
CA PHE A 236 -8.47 4.55 -9.40
C PHE A 236 -9.78 5.14 -9.85
N ASP A 237 -10.79 4.30 -9.99
CA ASP A 237 -12.16 4.76 -10.30
C ASP A 237 -12.99 4.95 -9.03
N LEU A 238 -13.98 5.83 -9.08
CA LEU A 238 -15.08 5.87 -8.11
C LEU A 238 -16.41 5.84 -8.87
N GLU A 239 -17.22 4.81 -8.67
CA GLU A 239 -18.51 4.69 -9.33
C GLU A 239 -19.64 5.35 -8.51
N PRO A 240 -20.66 5.96 -9.15
CA PRO A 240 -21.70 6.73 -8.47
C PRO A 240 -22.78 5.89 -7.75
N VAL A 241 -22.49 4.64 -7.38
CA VAL A 241 -23.42 3.75 -6.66
C VAL A 241 -23.08 3.78 -5.16
N ALA A 242 -23.93 3.22 -4.28
CA ALA A 242 -23.71 3.14 -2.82
C ALA A 242 -22.46 2.32 -2.40
N GLN A 243 -21.54 2.04 -3.33
CA GLN A 243 -20.32 1.26 -3.19
C GLN A 243 -19.18 2.05 -3.82
N LEU A 244 -18.10 2.27 -3.06
CA LEU A 244 -16.87 2.85 -3.60
C LEU A 244 -16.02 1.70 -4.14
N ARG A 245 -15.85 1.63 -5.47
CA ARG A 245 -14.95 0.69 -6.13
C ARG A 245 -13.68 1.40 -6.61
N LEU A 246 -12.66 1.44 -5.77
CA LEU A 246 -11.32 1.90 -6.12
C LEU A 246 -10.59 0.85 -6.96
N GLY A 247 -10.63 0.96 -8.28
CA GLY A 247 -9.76 0.19 -9.18
C GLY A 247 -8.27 0.56 -9.03
N ALA A 248 -7.38 -0.25 -9.57
CA ALA A 248 -5.98 0.05 -9.87
C ALA A 248 -5.60 -0.91 -10.98
N GLU A 249 -5.73 -0.48 -12.23
CA GLU A 249 -5.41 -1.34 -13.37
C GLU A 249 -3.93 -1.26 -13.73
N LEU A 250 -3.22 -2.37 -13.58
CA LEU A 250 -1.86 -2.56 -14.05
C LEU A 250 -1.87 -3.04 -15.51
N ALA A 251 -1.49 -2.16 -16.43
CA ALA A 251 -1.40 -2.47 -17.86
C ALA A 251 0.04 -2.37 -18.36
N GLY A 252 0.47 -3.35 -19.15
CA GLY A 252 1.76 -3.35 -19.85
C GLY A 252 1.98 -4.63 -20.66
N PRO A 253 2.76 -4.60 -21.75
CA PRO A 253 3.00 -5.74 -22.65
C PRO A 253 3.85 -6.85 -22.01
N ALA A 254 4.56 -6.52 -20.93
CA ALA A 254 5.44 -7.45 -20.21
C ALA A 254 4.74 -8.18 -19.05
N VAL A 255 3.51 -7.79 -18.67
CA VAL A 255 2.71 -8.58 -17.73
C VAL A 255 2.24 -9.82 -18.48
N PRO A 256 2.74 -11.03 -18.16
CA PRO A 256 2.43 -12.19 -18.97
C PRO A 256 0.96 -12.56 -18.75
N ARG A 257 0.16 -12.46 -19.82
CA ARG A 257 -1.30 -12.62 -19.76
C ARG A 257 -1.74 -14.08 -19.75
N ASP A 258 -0.80 -15.00 -19.96
CA ASP A 258 -1.02 -16.43 -20.14
C ASP A 258 -0.49 -17.27 -18.98
N LEU A 259 -0.29 -16.67 -17.80
CA LEU A 259 0.17 -17.39 -16.60
C LEU A 259 -0.97 -18.10 -15.90
N PHE A 260 -2.09 -17.42 -15.85
CA PHE A 260 -3.26 -17.83 -15.09
C PHE A 260 -4.41 -18.16 -16.05
N GLY A 261 -5.38 -18.94 -15.60
CA GLY A 261 -6.57 -19.32 -16.38
C GLY A 261 -7.48 -18.13 -16.77
N PRO A 262 -8.80 -18.26 -16.86
CA PRO A 262 -9.68 -17.10 -16.73
C PRO A 262 -9.95 -16.83 -15.24
N ALA A 263 -10.02 -15.56 -14.82
CA ALA A 263 -10.41 -15.22 -13.44
C ALA A 263 -11.79 -15.80 -13.11
N ARG A 264 -11.96 -16.30 -11.88
CA ARG A 264 -13.18 -17.01 -11.45
C ARG A 264 -13.75 -16.45 -10.16
N LYS A 265 -14.99 -16.84 -9.83
CA LYS A 265 -15.60 -16.46 -8.55
C LYS A 265 -15.10 -17.41 -7.46
N LEU A 266 -14.29 -16.87 -6.55
CA LEU A 266 -13.70 -17.62 -5.43
C LEU A 266 -14.78 -18.00 -4.40
N ALA A 267 -14.91 -19.28 -4.11
CA ALA A 267 -16.00 -19.84 -3.30
C ALA A 267 -15.54 -20.39 -1.94
N LEU A 268 -14.29 -20.84 -1.79
CA LEU A 268 -13.75 -21.46 -0.57
C LEU A 268 -13.80 -20.53 0.63
N ALA A 269 -13.64 -19.22 0.45
CA ALA A 269 -13.77 -18.25 1.54
C ALA A 269 -15.10 -18.36 2.29
N SER A 270 -16.16 -18.81 1.60
CA SER A 270 -17.48 -19.03 2.19
C SER A 270 -17.47 -20.15 3.24
N ARG A 271 -16.51 -21.08 3.18
CA ARG A 271 -16.37 -22.20 4.12
C ARG A 271 -15.60 -21.84 5.39
N LEU A 272 -14.96 -20.67 5.42
CA LEU A 272 -14.28 -20.19 6.63
C LEU A 272 -15.29 -20.02 7.78
N PRO A 273 -14.83 -20.03 9.04
CA PRO A 273 -15.68 -19.75 10.20
C PRO A 273 -16.28 -18.34 10.18
N SER A 274 -17.46 -18.19 10.79
CA SER A 274 -18.11 -16.89 11.00
C SER A 274 -17.26 -15.94 11.84
N GLU A 275 -16.33 -16.46 12.63
CA GLU A 275 -15.33 -15.77 13.46
C GLU A 275 -14.16 -15.20 12.65
N THR A 276 -14.09 -15.45 11.33
CA THR A 276 -13.09 -14.85 10.45
C THR A 276 -13.23 -13.34 10.44
N ILE A 277 -12.13 -12.64 10.72
CA ILE A 277 -12.03 -11.18 10.67
C ILE A 277 -11.39 -10.71 9.37
N ALA A 278 -10.48 -11.49 8.80
CA ALA A 278 -9.80 -11.18 7.56
C ALA A 278 -9.52 -12.46 6.79
N TYR A 279 -9.52 -12.40 5.46
CA TYR A 279 -9.00 -13.50 4.65
C TYR A 279 -8.31 -13.01 3.37
N LEU A 280 -7.47 -13.86 2.81
CA LEU A 280 -6.88 -13.80 1.47
C LEU A 280 -7.29 -15.07 0.73
N ALA A 281 -8.21 -14.96 -0.22
CA ALA A 281 -8.55 -16.01 -1.17
C ALA A 281 -7.77 -15.79 -2.46
N TYR A 282 -7.32 -16.87 -3.10
CA TYR A 282 -6.59 -16.80 -4.36
C TYR A 282 -7.00 -17.93 -5.32
N ASP A 283 -6.93 -17.63 -6.61
CA ASP A 283 -7.08 -18.52 -7.75
C ASP A 283 -5.71 -19.13 -8.04
N SER A 284 -5.60 -20.44 -7.85
CA SER A 284 -4.41 -21.21 -8.19
C SER A 284 -4.55 -21.94 -9.52
N SER A 285 -5.53 -21.58 -10.36
CA SER A 285 -5.62 -22.10 -11.73
C SER A 285 -4.58 -21.43 -12.63
N PHE A 286 -3.54 -22.20 -12.96
CA PHE A 286 -2.49 -21.80 -13.88
C PHE A 286 -2.84 -22.26 -15.31
N ALA A 287 -2.56 -21.42 -16.30
CA ALA A 287 -2.72 -21.79 -17.72
C ALA A 287 -1.54 -22.63 -18.23
N ARG A 288 -0.50 -22.78 -17.41
CA ARG A 288 0.75 -23.50 -17.69
C ARG A 288 0.93 -24.63 -16.68
N SER A 289 1.71 -25.65 -17.04
CA SER A 289 2.08 -26.68 -16.07
C SER A 289 2.98 -26.11 -14.97
N GLY A 290 3.07 -26.79 -13.84
CA GLY A 290 3.95 -26.40 -12.73
C GLY A 290 5.41 -26.22 -13.18
N ASP A 291 5.94 -27.12 -14.01
CA ASP A 291 7.30 -27.01 -14.55
C ASP A 291 7.51 -25.78 -15.46
N GLU A 292 6.48 -25.38 -16.21
CA GLU A 292 6.51 -24.15 -17.01
C GLU A 292 6.42 -22.91 -16.13
N MET A 293 5.62 -22.96 -15.07
CA MET A 293 5.51 -21.89 -14.07
C MET A 293 6.84 -21.67 -13.35
N MET A 294 7.49 -22.75 -12.91
CA MET A 294 8.79 -22.68 -12.22
C MET A 294 9.86 -22.04 -13.10
N ARG A 295 9.96 -22.47 -14.36
CA ARG A 295 10.90 -21.87 -15.33
C ARG A 295 10.62 -20.39 -15.59
N LEU A 296 9.36 -19.99 -15.57
CA LEU A 296 9.02 -18.58 -15.69
C LEU A 296 9.44 -17.80 -14.45
N LEU A 297 9.14 -18.29 -13.24
CA LEU A 297 9.53 -17.62 -12.00
C LEU A 297 11.07 -17.45 -11.93
N GLU A 298 11.83 -18.47 -12.30
CA GLU A 298 13.29 -18.41 -12.42
C GLU A 298 13.78 -17.38 -13.46
N SER A 299 12.99 -17.10 -14.50
CA SER A 299 13.30 -16.09 -15.50
C SER A 299 12.99 -14.67 -14.99
N LEU A 300 11.99 -14.53 -14.13
CA LEU A 300 11.53 -13.23 -13.59
C LEU A 300 12.38 -12.79 -12.39
N GLY A 301 12.72 -13.69 -11.47
CA GLY A 301 13.40 -13.35 -10.21
C GLY A 301 14.93 -13.27 -10.28
N GLY A 302 15.53 -13.48 -11.45
CA GLY A 302 16.99 -13.44 -11.60
C GLY A 302 17.69 -14.61 -10.91
N ASP A 303 18.97 -14.42 -10.56
CA ASP A 303 19.82 -15.50 -10.03
C ASP A 303 19.47 -15.88 -8.58
N GLU A 304 19.07 -14.89 -7.76
CA GLU A 304 18.72 -15.08 -6.35
C GLU A 304 17.45 -15.95 -6.19
N LEU A 305 16.35 -15.58 -6.85
CA LEU A 305 15.13 -16.40 -6.79
C LEU A 305 15.36 -17.80 -7.39
N ARG A 306 16.22 -17.92 -8.40
CA ARG A 306 16.53 -19.23 -8.98
C ARG A 306 17.26 -20.14 -7.98
N GLU A 307 18.15 -19.58 -7.17
CA GLU A 307 18.82 -20.31 -6.10
C GLU A 307 17.82 -20.78 -5.04
N GLU A 308 16.96 -19.89 -4.56
CA GLU A 308 15.91 -20.22 -3.58
C GLU A 308 14.93 -21.28 -4.08
N LEU A 309 14.43 -21.15 -5.31
CA LEU A 309 13.52 -22.12 -5.92
C LEU A 309 14.21 -23.48 -6.12
N GLY A 310 15.51 -23.48 -6.42
CA GLY A 310 16.32 -24.69 -6.52
C GLY A 310 16.46 -25.41 -5.18
N GLU A 311 16.72 -24.67 -4.10
CA GLU A 311 16.76 -25.24 -2.74
C GLU A 311 15.41 -25.81 -2.31
N LEU A 312 14.32 -25.10 -2.59
CA LEU A 312 12.95 -25.54 -2.30
C LEU A 312 12.57 -26.79 -3.09
N ASP A 313 12.94 -26.90 -4.37
CA ASP A 313 12.71 -28.11 -5.17
C ASP A 313 13.49 -29.31 -4.61
N VAL A 314 14.75 -29.12 -4.21
CA VAL A 314 15.54 -30.16 -3.55
C VAL A 314 14.89 -30.61 -2.24
N ALA A 315 14.46 -29.66 -1.40
CA ALA A 315 13.78 -29.97 -0.15
C ALA A 315 12.45 -30.70 -0.36
N SER A 316 11.64 -30.24 -1.32
CA SER A 316 10.37 -30.88 -1.69
C SER A 316 10.57 -32.33 -2.14
N ARG A 317 11.58 -32.58 -2.98
CA ARG A 317 11.90 -33.94 -3.43
C ARG A 317 12.40 -34.82 -2.29
N ALA A 318 13.18 -34.26 -1.37
CA ALA A 318 13.69 -35.01 -0.22
C ALA A 318 12.58 -35.40 0.76
N VAL A 319 11.61 -34.52 1.00
CA VAL A 319 10.54 -34.73 1.98
C VAL A 319 9.34 -35.49 1.40
N ALA A 320 8.88 -35.07 0.22
CA ALA A 320 7.65 -35.57 -0.39
C ALA A 320 7.88 -36.45 -1.62
N GLY A 321 9.12 -36.55 -2.12
CA GLY A 321 9.40 -37.26 -3.37
C GLY A 321 8.78 -36.57 -4.59
N LEU A 322 8.46 -35.27 -4.50
CA LEU A 322 7.83 -34.48 -5.55
C LEU A 322 8.69 -33.26 -5.89
N SER A 323 8.75 -32.94 -7.17
CA SER A 323 9.26 -31.65 -7.62
C SER A 323 8.32 -30.51 -7.24
N LEU A 324 8.83 -29.28 -7.17
CA LEU A 324 8.03 -28.10 -6.90
C LEU A 324 6.98 -27.87 -8.01
N GLY A 325 7.30 -28.21 -9.27
CA GLY A 325 6.33 -28.23 -10.37
C GLY A 325 5.18 -29.21 -10.14
N GLU A 326 5.47 -30.43 -9.67
CA GLU A 326 4.42 -31.39 -9.31
C GLU A 326 3.59 -30.94 -8.10
N VAL A 327 4.19 -30.21 -7.15
CA VAL A 327 3.44 -29.60 -6.04
C VAL A 327 2.48 -28.54 -6.57
N VAL A 328 2.90 -27.71 -7.52
CA VAL A 328 2.02 -26.74 -8.20
C VAL A 328 0.89 -27.45 -8.95
N ASP A 329 1.18 -28.51 -9.71
CA ASP A 329 0.18 -29.31 -10.43
C ASP A 329 -0.77 -30.11 -9.50
N ALA A 330 -0.38 -30.29 -8.24
CA ALA A 330 -1.20 -30.91 -7.20
C ALA A 330 -2.22 -29.94 -6.59
N LEU A 331 -1.96 -28.62 -6.68
CA LEU A 331 -2.92 -27.61 -6.23
C LEU A 331 -4.14 -27.64 -7.16
N GLY A 332 -5.32 -27.58 -6.56
CA GLY A 332 -6.55 -27.28 -7.26
C GLY A 332 -6.61 -25.81 -7.64
N ASP A 333 -7.81 -25.34 -7.96
CA ASP A 333 -7.96 -24.04 -8.59
C ASP A 333 -8.13 -22.88 -7.59
N GLU A 334 -8.32 -23.13 -6.30
CA GLU A 334 -8.45 -22.06 -5.29
C GLU A 334 -7.84 -22.42 -3.95
N GLY A 335 -7.30 -21.42 -3.28
CA GLY A 335 -6.97 -21.47 -1.86
C GLY A 335 -7.49 -20.26 -1.10
N VAL A 336 -7.58 -20.38 0.22
CA VAL A 336 -7.95 -19.28 1.10
C VAL A 336 -7.24 -19.40 2.44
N ILE A 337 -6.66 -18.28 2.90
CA ILE A 337 -6.06 -18.13 4.22
C ILE A 337 -6.90 -17.12 5.00
N GLY A 338 -7.50 -17.53 6.12
CA GLY A 338 -8.33 -16.69 6.97
C GLY A 338 -7.74 -16.53 8.37
N ALA A 339 -7.78 -15.31 8.90
CA ALA A 339 -7.53 -15.01 10.31
C ALA A 339 -8.86 -14.98 11.07
N MET A 340 -8.93 -15.75 12.15
CA MET A 340 -10.07 -15.83 13.05
C MET A 340 -9.79 -15.10 14.36
N MET A 341 -10.82 -14.50 14.93
CA MET A 341 -10.75 -13.88 16.26
C MET A 341 -11.93 -14.34 17.14
N PRO A 342 -11.73 -14.57 18.45
CA PRO A 342 -12.84 -14.79 19.36
C PRO A 342 -13.78 -13.58 19.40
N THR A 343 -15.08 -13.82 19.49
CA THR A 343 -16.08 -12.74 19.63
C THR A 343 -15.99 -12.02 20.99
N THR A 344 -15.33 -12.63 21.97
CA THR A 344 -15.25 -12.15 23.36
C THR A 344 -13.90 -11.50 23.71
N SER A 345 -13.02 -11.23 22.77
CA SER A 345 -11.68 -10.68 23.08
C SER A 345 -11.76 -9.31 23.76
N HIS A 346 -11.13 -9.15 24.92
CA HIS A 346 -11.17 -7.92 25.73
C HIS A 346 -9.94 -7.01 25.54
N GLY A 347 -8.93 -7.46 24.79
CA GLY A 347 -7.81 -6.60 24.40
C GLY A 347 -6.73 -7.26 23.53
N ARG A 348 -5.59 -6.59 23.37
CA ARG A 348 -4.46 -7.00 22.51
C ARG A 348 -3.84 -8.34 22.92
N GLY A 349 -3.84 -8.67 24.20
CA GLY A 349 -3.43 -10.00 24.68
C GLY A 349 -4.32 -11.09 24.08
N ASP A 350 -5.64 -10.95 24.24
CA ASP A 350 -6.64 -11.91 23.76
C ASP A 350 -6.69 -12.04 22.23
N LEU A 351 -6.27 -11.01 21.50
CA LEU A 351 -6.10 -11.05 20.05
C LEU A 351 -5.02 -12.03 19.65
N ILE A 352 -3.83 -11.87 20.22
CA ILE A 352 -2.68 -12.68 19.81
C ILE A 352 -2.82 -14.09 20.41
N ASP A 353 -3.31 -14.18 21.64
CA ASP A 353 -3.45 -15.44 22.37
C ASP A 353 -4.71 -16.21 21.96
N GLY A 354 -5.73 -15.53 21.45
CA GLY A 354 -7.03 -16.10 21.10
C GLY A 354 -7.26 -16.31 19.61
N SER A 355 -6.39 -15.79 18.73
CA SER A 355 -6.59 -15.89 17.27
C SER A 355 -6.17 -17.25 16.70
N ALA A 356 -6.70 -17.56 15.53
CA ALA A 356 -6.27 -18.72 14.76
C ALA A 356 -6.15 -18.37 13.28
N LEU A 357 -5.28 -19.09 12.59
CA LEU A 357 -5.16 -19.06 11.13
C LEU A 357 -5.79 -20.33 10.56
N VAL A 358 -6.58 -20.18 9.52
CA VAL A 358 -7.19 -21.29 8.75
C VAL A 358 -6.70 -21.17 7.32
N TRP A 359 -6.08 -22.21 6.79
CA TRP A 359 -5.76 -22.33 5.38
C TRP A 359 -6.54 -23.49 4.79
N VAL A 360 -7.26 -23.23 3.70
CA VAL A 360 -7.98 -24.23 2.91
C VAL A 360 -7.46 -24.15 1.49
N GLN A 361 -7.06 -25.29 0.92
CA GLN A 361 -6.56 -25.38 -0.45
C GLN A 361 -7.34 -26.46 -1.18
N GLU A 362 -7.97 -26.12 -2.31
CA GLU A 362 -8.47 -27.12 -3.24
C GLU A 362 -7.31 -27.95 -3.76
N LEU A 363 -7.55 -29.24 -3.95
CA LEU A 363 -6.58 -30.18 -4.50
C LEU A 363 -7.06 -30.60 -5.89
N ALA A 364 -6.14 -30.69 -6.83
CA ALA A 364 -6.47 -31.23 -8.15
C ALA A 364 -6.95 -32.68 -8.02
N THR A 365 -7.80 -33.14 -8.93
CA THR A 365 -8.25 -34.55 -8.96
C THR A 365 -7.24 -35.46 -9.66
N THR A 366 -5.98 -35.04 -9.77
CA THR A 366 -4.94 -35.74 -10.51
C THR A 366 -4.26 -36.79 -9.62
N PRO A 367 -3.68 -37.86 -10.20
CA PRO A 367 -2.85 -38.79 -9.44
C PRO A 367 -1.67 -38.10 -8.74
N VAL A 368 -1.17 -36.99 -9.28
CA VAL A 368 -0.09 -36.19 -8.67
C VAL A 368 -0.55 -35.59 -7.35
N ALA A 369 -1.74 -34.98 -7.30
CA ALA A 369 -2.30 -34.45 -6.06
C ALA A 369 -2.52 -35.53 -5.00
N GLN A 370 -3.02 -36.70 -5.40
CA GLN A 370 -3.18 -37.82 -4.47
C GLN A 370 -1.83 -38.27 -3.89
N ARG A 371 -0.80 -38.41 -4.75
CA ARG A 371 0.56 -38.74 -4.30
C ARG A 371 1.13 -37.66 -3.37
N ALA A 372 0.89 -36.39 -3.65
CA ALA A 372 1.36 -35.27 -2.82
C ALA A 372 0.77 -35.32 -1.41
N VAL A 373 -0.55 -35.52 -1.32
CA VAL A 373 -1.22 -35.67 -0.02
C VAL A 373 -0.75 -36.93 0.71
N GLU A 374 -0.60 -38.06 0.00
CA GLU A 374 -0.11 -39.31 0.59
C GLU A 374 1.34 -39.17 1.10
N ALA A 375 2.22 -38.50 0.34
CA ALA A 375 3.59 -38.25 0.73
C ALA A 375 3.68 -37.32 1.95
N LEU A 376 2.92 -36.22 1.96
CA LEU A 376 2.84 -35.30 3.10
C LEU A 376 2.38 -36.04 4.37
N PHE A 377 1.30 -36.81 4.27
CA PHE A 377 0.74 -37.52 5.42
C PHE A 377 1.61 -38.71 5.85
N GLY A 378 2.34 -39.33 4.92
CA GLY A 378 3.33 -40.37 5.19
C GLY A 378 4.57 -39.83 5.90
N ALA A 379 5.05 -38.64 5.51
CA ALA A 379 6.12 -37.94 6.22
C ALA A 379 5.69 -37.61 7.66
N MET A 380 4.44 -37.16 7.85
CA MET A 380 3.88 -36.88 9.17
C MET A 380 3.64 -38.14 10.03
N ASP A 381 3.36 -39.30 9.43
CA ASP A 381 3.30 -40.59 10.14
C ASP A 381 4.64 -40.91 10.83
N GLY A 382 5.77 -40.52 10.23
CA GLY A 382 7.11 -40.66 10.83
C GLY A 382 7.40 -39.70 11.97
N LEU A 383 6.62 -38.62 12.12
CA LEU A 383 6.75 -37.60 13.16
C LEU A 383 5.81 -37.85 14.36
N VAL A 384 5.00 -38.91 14.31
CA VAL A 384 4.07 -39.26 15.40
C VAL A 384 4.86 -39.43 16.70
N SER A 385 4.55 -38.56 17.66
CA SER A 385 5.22 -38.44 18.95
C SER A 385 4.20 -38.06 20.00
N LYS A 386 4.63 -37.82 21.24
CA LYS A 386 3.74 -37.31 22.30
C LYS A 386 3.05 -35.98 21.91
N ASP A 387 3.67 -35.21 21.01
CA ASP A 387 3.22 -33.88 20.60
C ASP A 387 2.48 -33.92 19.23
N VAL A 388 2.40 -35.08 18.57
CA VAL A 388 1.73 -35.27 17.27
C VAL A 388 0.73 -36.41 17.36
N VAL A 389 -0.56 -36.07 17.41
CA VAL A 389 -1.67 -37.02 17.60
C VAL A 389 -2.38 -37.25 16.27
N ARG A 390 -2.43 -38.52 15.83
CA ARG A 390 -3.22 -38.92 14.67
C ARG A 390 -4.73 -38.82 14.96
N ARG A 391 -5.47 -38.26 14.01
CA ARG A 391 -6.93 -38.07 14.04
C ARG A 391 -7.56 -38.62 12.77
N GLU A 392 -8.88 -38.72 12.76
CA GLU A 392 -9.61 -39.02 11.54
C GLU A 392 -9.30 -37.95 10.47
N GLY A 393 -8.81 -38.41 9.31
CA GLY A 393 -8.45 -37.52 8.21
C GLY A 393 -7.20 -36.65 8.43
N GLY A 394 -6.41 -36.85 9.49
CA GLY A 394 -5.11 -36.17 9.63
C GLY A 394 -4.50 -36.16 11.01
N TYR A 395 -3.94 -35.03 11.45
CA TYR A 395 -3.08 -34.95 12.64
C TYR A 395 -3.28 -33.63 13.39
N ASP A 396 -3.15 -33.68 14.70
CA ASP A 396 -3.03 -32.51 15.57
C ASP A 396 -1.61 -32.47 16.14
N MET A 397 -1.00 -31.29 16.13
CA MET A 397 0.35 -31.07 16.65
C MET A 397 0.30 -30.00 17.74
N ALA A 398 0.84 -30.29 18.91
CA ALA A 398 1.04 -29.30 19.96
C ALA A 398 2.40 -28.62 19.75
N LEU A 399 2.39 -27.29 19.63
CA LEU A 399 3.57 -26.47 19.41
C LEU A 399 3.69 -25.44 20.55
N GLU A 400 4.92 -25.13 20.94
CA GLU A 400 5.21 -24.01 21.82
C GLU A 400 5.88 -22.89 21.01
N VAL A 401 5.18 -21.77 20.81
CA VAL A 401 5.68 -20.63 20.04
C VAL A 401 5.74 -19.42 20.97
N SER A 402 6.95 -18.95 21.28
CA SER A 402 7.17 -17.83 22.21
C SER A 402 6.50 -18.02 23.58
N GLY A 403 6.59 -19.24 24.15
CA GLY A 403 6.00 -19.59 25.44
C GLY A 403 4.50 -19.87 25.41
N ARG A 404 3.89 -20.01 24.22
CA ARG A 404 2.45 -20.20 24.03
C ARG A 404 2.14 -21.55 23.41
N HIS A 405 1.11 -22.21 23.92
CA HIS A 405 0.61 -23.45 23.38
C HIS A 405 -0.30 -23.20 22.16
N VAL A 406 0.22 -23.53 20.98
CA VAL A 406 -0.50 -23.49 19.71
C VAL A 406 -0.80 -24.92 19.28
N THR A 407 -2.03 -25.20 18.85
CA THR A 407 -2.36 -26.45 18.17
C THR A 407 -2.35 -26.20 16.67
N LEU A 408 -1.61 -27.02 15.92
CA LEU A 408 -1.65 -27.09 14.47
C LEU A 408 -2.39 -28.36 14.06
N ALA A 409 -3.57 -28.22 13.46
CA ALA A 409 -4.33 -29.34 12.93
C ALA A 409 -4.27 -29.36 11.41
N VAL A 410 -3.90 -30.51 10.85
CA VAL A 410 -3.88 -30.76 9.42
C VAL A 410 -4.92 -31.82 9.11
N ARG A 411 -5.77 -31.58 8.10
CA ARG A 411 -6.82 -32.50 7.66
C ARG A 411 -6.87 -32.59 6.14
N ARG A 412 -7.21 -33.78 5.64
CA ARG A 412 -7.56 -34.03 4.25
C ARG A 412 -9.03 -34.42 4.13
N GLN A 413 -9.70 -33.88 3.13
CA GLN A 413 -11.01 -34.34 2.67
C GLN A 413 -10.97 -34.51 1.15
N PRO A 414 -11.91 -35.25 0.54
CA PRO A 414 -11.99 -35.34 -0.91
C PRO A 414 -12.00 -33.94 -1.56
N GLY A 415 -10.95 -33.64 -2.33
CA GLY A 415 -10.79 -32.38 -3.06
C GLY A 415 -10.27 -31.18 -2.27
N ILE A 416 -10.04 -31.28 -0.95
CA ILE A 416 -9.48 -30.17 -0.17
C ILE A 416 -8.45 -30.61 0.88
N PHE A 417 -7.49 -29.72 1.11
CA PHE A 417 -6.54 -29.75 2.21
C PHE A 417 -6.86 -28.62 3.18
N VAL A 418 -6.81 -28.88 4.49
CA VAL A 418 -7.13 -27.92 5.53
C VAL A 418 -6.03 -27.90 6.59
N LEU A 419 -5.55 -26.72 6.92
CA LEU A 419 -4.61 -26.47 8.01
C LEU A 419 -5.20 -25.40 8.93
N VAL A 420 -5.22 -25.66 10.24
CA VAL A 420 -5.67 -24.68 11.23
C VAL A 420 -4.66 -24.57 12.35
N ALA A 421 -4.19 -23.36 12.66
CA ALA A 421 -3.20 -23.09 13.69
C ALA A 421 -3.74 -22.08 14.71
N GLY A 422 -3.77 -22.42 15.99
CA GLY A 422 -4.20 -21.51 17.06
C GLY A 422 -4.52 -22.22 18.38
N PRO A 423 -5.22 -21.57 19.32
CA PRO A 423 -5.71 -22.21 20.53
C PRO A 423 -6.62 -23.40 20.22
N PRO A 424 -6.60 -24.49 21.00
CA PRO A 424 -7.36 -25.71 20.72
C PRO A 424 -8.84 -25.46 20.40
N ALA A 425 -9.50 -24.56 21.15
CA ALA A 425 -10.91 -24.23 20.95
C ALA A 425 -11.17 -23.52 19.61
N MET A 426 -10.23 -22.71 19.12
CA MET A 426 -10.34 -22.05 17.81
C MET A 426 -10.02 -23.01 16.67
N VAL A 427 -9.07 -23.91 16.87
CA VAL A 427 -8.76 -24.98 15.91
C VAL A 427 -9.96 -25.87 15.67
N GLU A 428 -10.62 -26.30 16.75
CA GLU A 428 -11.84 -27.10 16.65
C GLU A 428 -12.96 -26.37 15.89
N ARG A 429 -13.17 -25.07 16.17
CA ARG A 429 -14.13 -24.23 15.45
C ARG A 429 -13.78 -24.06 13.96
N GLY A 430 -12.50 -23.84 13.66
CA GLY A 430 -11.98 -23.75 12.30
C GLY A 430 -12.29 -24.99 11.48
N LEU A 431 -11.93 -26.15 12.03
CA LEU A 431 -12.22 -27.44 11.41
C LEU A 431 -13.72 -27.72 11.30
N ALA A 432 -14.51 -27.38 12.32
CA ALA A 432 -15.96 -27.53 12.31
C ALA A 432 -16.61 -26.79 11.14
N ALA A 433 -16.25 -25.52 10.94
CA ALA A 433 -16.80 -24.71 9.87
C ALA A 433 -16.43 -25.25 8.49
N VAL A 434 -15.14 -25.53 8.27
CA VAL A 434 -14.64 -25.95 6.96
C VAL A 434 -15.12 -27.37 6.60
N LEU A 435 -15.08 -28.30 7.54
CA LEU A 435 -15.32 -29.73 7.28
C LEU A 435 -16.79 -30.16 7.47
N ARG A 436 -17.56 -29.45 8.30
CA ARG A 436 -18.95 -29.81 8.63
C ARG A 436 -20.00 -28.76 8.27
N GLY A 437 -19.59 -27.54 7.93
CA GLY A 437 -20.53 -26.45 7.63
C GLY A 437 -21.00 -25.67 8.85
N ASP A 438 -20.41 -25.90 10.02
CA ASP A 438 -20.84 -25.25 11.27
C ASP A 438 -20.46 -23.76 11.28
N ARG A 439 -21.45 -22.86 11.40
CA ARG A 439 -21.22 -21.40 11.54
C ARG A 439 -20.24 -20.84 10.49
N GLN A 440 -20.52 -21.09 9.22
CA GLN A 440 -19.69 -20.60 8.11
C GLN A 440 -19.87 -19.11 7.83
N LEU A 441 -18.82 -18.48 7.31
CA LEU A 441 -18.79 -17.10 6.84
C LEU A 441 -19.79 -16.86 5.68
N ALA A 442 -20.20 -17.92 4.96
CA ALA A 442 -21.30 -17.89 3.99
C ALA A 442 -22.60 -17.29 4.57
N SER A 443 -22.84 -17.45 5.87
CA SER A 443 -24.04 -16.93 6.55
C SER A 443 -23.88 -15.51 7.08
N HIS A 444 -22.70 -14.90 6.94
CA HIS A 444 -22.41 -13.56 7.44
C HIS A 444 -22.85 -12.50 6.42
N ALA A 445 -23.84 -11.67 6.78
CA ALA A 445 -24.47 -10.72 5.87
C ALA A 445 -23.49 -9.72 5.23
N ALA A 446 -22.46 -9.27 5.96
CA ALA A 446 -21.43 -8.38 5.41
C ALA A 446 -20.64 -9.09 4.29
N HIS A 447 -20.21 -10.32 4.54
CA HIS A 447 -19.45 -11.12 3.58
C HIS A 447 -20.31 -11.50 2.36
N GLU A 448 -21.57 -11.87 2.57
CA GLU A 448 -22.49 -12.18 1.47
C GLU A 448 -22.65 -10.99 0.51
N ARG A 449 -22.85 -9.77 1.06
CA ARG A 449 -22.92 -8.54 0.27
C ARG A 449 -21.62 -8.26 -0.48
N THR A 450 -20.46 -8.40 0.18
CA THR A 450 -19.17 -8.21 -0.50
C THR A 450 -19.02 -9.20 -1.64
N ARG A 451 -19.26 -10.48 -1.40
CA ARG A 451 -19.16 -11.54 -2.42
C ARG A 451 -20.19 -11.38 -3.55
N ALA A 452 -21.35 -10.78 -3.29
CA ALA A 452 -22.33 -10.47 -4.32
C ALA A 452 -21.86 -9.32 -5.24
N ALA A 453 -21.10 -8.35 -4.69
CA ALA A 453 -20.56 -7.20 -5.42
C ALA A 453 -19.22 -7.50 -6.13
N LEU A 454 -18.50 -8.54 -5.71
CA LEU A 454 -17.23 -8.93 -6.30
C LEU A 454 -17.43 -9.62 -7.66
N ASP A 455 -16.76 -9.07 -8.67
CA ASP A 455 -16.53 -9.73 -9.96
C ASP A 455 -15.61 -10.95 -9.79
N PRO A 456 -15.55 -11.86 -10.79
CA PRO A 456 -14.53 -12.89 -10.85
C PRO A 456 -13.12 -12.30 -10.65
N ALA A 457 -12.34 -12.90 -9.76
CA ALA A 457 -11.05 -12.38 -9.31
C ALA A 457 -10.07 -13.52 -9.03
N ARG A 458 -8.79 -13.24 -9.27
CA ARG A 458 -7.62 -14.03 -8.91
C ARG A 458 -7.30 -13.99 -7.45
N VAL A 459 -7.43 -12.83 -6.82
CA VAL A 459 -7.10 -12.65 -5.42
C VAL A 459 -8.21 -11.85 -4.80
N VAL A 460 -8.72 -12.24 -3.64
CA VAL A 460 -9.69 -11.48 -2.87
C VAL A 460 -9.17 -11.39 -1.44
N GLN A 461 -8.75 -10.20 -1.03
CA GLN A 461 -8.58 -9.89 0.38
C GLN A 461 -9.91 -9.39 0.92
N TRP A 462 -10.24 -9.70 2.16
CA TRP A 462 -11.46 -9.23 2.81
C TRP A 462 -11.16 -8.91 4.27
N LEU A 463 -11.79 -7.87 4.81
CA LEU A 463 -11.76 -7.52 6.23
C LEU A 463 -13.15 -7.16 6.74
N ASP A 464 -13.54 -7.76 7.86
CA ASP A 464 -14.65 -7.31 8.70
C ASP A 464 -14.24 -6.04 9.45
N THR A 465 -14.56 -4.89 8.88
CA THR A 465 -14.16 -3.60 9.45
C THR A 465 -14.93 -3.28 10.72
N THR A 466 -16.10 -3.89 10.94
CA THR A 466 -16.88 -3.71 12.17
C THR A 466 -16.13 -4.33 13.34
N ARG A 467 -15.70 -5.59 13.18
CA ARG A 467 -14.92 -6.28 14.22
C ARG A 467 -13.54 -5.67 14.40
N ALA A 468 -12.90 -5.25 13.31
CA ALA A 468 -11.62 -4.54 13.40
C ALA A 468 -11.76 -3.20 14.14
N LEU A 469 -12.85 -2.46 13.93
CA LEU A 469 -13.10 -1.19 14.61
C LEU A 469 -13.44 -1.40 16.09
N ASP A 470 -14.29 -2.38 16.42
CA ASP A 470 -14.61 -2.74 17.81
C ASP A 470 -13.35 -3.03 18.62
N LEU A 471 -12.36 -3.64 17.97
CA LEU A 471 -11.08 -3.97 18.54
C LEU A 471 -10.22 -2.72 18.76
N VAL A 472 -10.08 -1.88 17.73
CA VAL A 472 -9.36 -0.60 17.83
C VAL A 472 -10.00 0.29 18.89
N GLN A 473 -11.33 0.30 19.01
CA GLN A 473 -12.06 1.09 20.00
C GLN A 473 -11.74 0.69 21.44
N ARG A 474 -11.54 -0.61 21.69
CA ARG A 474 -11.20 -1.12 23.03
C ARG A 474 -9.77 -0.75 23.41
N GLU A 475 -8.83 -0.85 22.47
CA GLU A 475 -7.41 -0.57 22.71
C GLU A 475 -7.06 0.92 22.69
N ARG A 476 -7.71 1.67 21.80
CA ARG A 476 -7.41 3.07 21.46
C ARG A 476 -8.70 3.88 21.36
N PRO A 477 -9.39 4.12 22.48
CA PRO A 477 -10.64 4.88 22.49
C PRO A 477 -10.44 6.32 21.98
N ASP A 478 -9.24 6.87 22.09
CA ASP A 478 -8.82 8.18 21.58
C ASP A 478 -8.97 8.30 20.05
N ILE A 479 -8.53 7.27 19.31
CA ILE A 479 -8.62 7.24 17.84
C ILE A 479 -10.09 7.14 17.39
N VAL A 480 -10.89 6.34 18.11
CA VAL A 480 -12.26 6.02 17.70
C VAL A 480 -13.25 7.14 17.97
N GLN A 481 -13.04 8.01 18.97
CA GLN A 481 -13.93 9.16 19.17
C GLN A 481 -13.96 10.11 17.97
N SER A 482 -12.84 10.26 17.25
CA SER A 482 -12.76 11.04 16.02
C SER A 482 -13.51 10.36 14.87
N LEU A 483 -13.41 9.03 14.77
CA LEU A 483 -14.10 8.23 13.75
C LEU A 483 -15.60 8.06 13.99
N GLN A 484 -16.04 8.02 15.25
CA GLN A 484 -17.46 7.87 15.62
C GLN A 484 -18.32 9.05 15.18
N ARG A 485 -17.73 10.24 14.97
CA ARG A 485 -18.44 11.37 14.36
C ARG A 485 -18.78 11.10 12.89
N LEU A 486 -17.97 10.30 12.20
CA LEU A 486 -18.18 9.87 10.81
C LEU A 486 -19.07 8.61 10.70
N SER A 487 -19.07 7.74 11.71
CA SER A 487 -19.84 6.48 11.67
C SER A 487 -21.36 6.65 11.88
N ARG A 488 -21.84 7.82 12.32
CA ARG A 488 -23.29 8.11 12.47
C ARG A 488 -24.08 8.02 11.16
N PHE A 489 -23.39 7.98 10.02
CA PHE A 489 -24.01 7.82 8.70
C PHE A 489 -24.24 6.35 8.31
N GLY A 490 -23.87 5.38 9.14
CA GLY A 490 -23.92 3.95 8.85
C GLY A 490 -24.74 3.10 9.85
N GLU A 491 -25.75 3.65 10.52
CA GLU A 491 -26.61 2.90 11.45
C GLU A 491 -27.50 1.88 10.71
N GLY A 492 -26.94 0.73 10.35
CA GLY A 492 -27.67 -0.45 9.94
C GLY A 492 -27.00 -1.71 10.50
N GLU A 493 -27.79 -2.75 10.82
CA GLU A 493 -27.30 -4.05 11.30
C GLU A 493 -26.31 -4.74 10.34
N ALA A 494 -26.15 -4.20 9.15
CA ALA A 494 -25.34 -4.73 8.10
C ALA A 494 -23.89 -4.25 8.29
N GLY A 495 -23.14 -4.90 9.18
CA GLY A 495 -21.74 -4.60 9.49
C GLY A 495 -20.88 -4.31 8.24
N GLY A 496 -19.96 -3.37 8.38
CA GLY A 496 -19.10 -2.90 7.30
C GLY A 496 -17.97 -3.86 6.97
N ALA A 497 -17.64 -3.94 5.68
CA ALA A 497 -16.52 -4.74 5.19
C ALA A 497 -15.87 -4.11 3.95
N PHE A 498 -14.57 -4.35 3.77
CA PHE A 498 -13.88 -4.09 2.51
C PHE A 498 -13.42 -5.39 1.87
N ALA A 499 -13.27 -5.38 0.55
CA ALA A 499 -12.51 -6.39 -0.17
C ALA A 499 -11.56 -5.78 -1.20
N LEU A 500 -10.35 -6.35 -1.33
CA LEU A 500 -9.42 -6.05 -2.41
C LEU A 500 -9.41 -7.23 -3.39
N ALA A 501 -9.94 -7.05 -4.58
CA ALA A 501 -9.99 -8.04 -5.65
C ALA A 501 -8.91 -7.78 -6.69
N TRP A 502 -8.19 -8.80 -7.15
CA TRP A 502 -7.30 -8.71 -8.30
C TRP A 502 -7.94 -9.52 -9.41
N ALA A 503 -8.19 -8.96 -10.59
CA ALA A 503 -8.86 -9.64 -11.71
C ALA A 503 -8.13 -9.34 -13.00
N ASP A 504 -8.04 -10.33 -13.90
CA ASP A 504 -7.50 -10.08 -15.23
C ASP A 504 -8.61 -9.52 -16.13
N THR A 505 -8.31 -8.41 -16.80
CA THR A 505 -9.15 -7.81 -17.83
C THR A 505 -8.47 -7.95 -19.18
N PRO A 506 -9.21 -7.79 -20.30
CA PRO A 506 -8.58 -7.74 -21.63
C PRO A 506 -7.49 -6.65 -21.78
N ARG A 507 -7.49 -5.65 -20.89
CA ARG A 507 -6.60 -4.49 -20.92
C ARG A 507 -5.38 -4.63 -20.00
N GLY A 508 -5.49 -5.41 -18.92
CA GLY A 508 -4.43 -5.64 -17.95
C GLY A 508 -4.95 -6.30 -16.66
N THR A 509 -4.09 -6.46 -15.67
CA THR A 509 -4.49 -6.97 -14.34
C THR A 509 -5.04 -5.82 -13.51
N GLN A 510 -6.32 -5.88 -13.16
CA GLN A 510 -7.02 -4.88 -12.36
C GLN A 510 -7.03 -5.27 -10.88
N VAL A 511 -6.48 -4.42 -10.02
CA VAL A 511 -6.60 -4.50 -8.55
C VAL A 511 -7.73 -3.58 -8.11
N GLY A 512 -8.92 -4.10 -7.85
CA GLY A 512 -10.06 -3.34 -7.32
C GLY A 512 -10.23 -3.46 -5.81
N LEU A 513 -10.06 -2.36 -5.08
CA LEU A 513 -10.57 -2.20 -3.72
C LEU A 513 -12.05 -1.84 -3.76
N GLN A 514 -12.90 -2.74 -3.31
CA GLN A 514 -14.32 -2.52 -3.07
C GLN A 514 -14.55 -2.19 -1.60
N VAL A 515 -15.04 -0.99 -1.34
CA VAL A 515 -15.48 -0.52 -0.02
C VAL A 515 -16.99 -0.39 -0.03
N LEU A 516 -17.66 -1.15 0.85
CA LEU A 516 -19.12 -1.24 0.84
C LEU A 516 -19.82 -0.10 1.58
N ASP A 517 -19.12 0.64 2.44
CA ASP A 517 -19.71 1.74 3.21
C ASP A 517 -18.73 2.89 3.52
N LEU A 518 -19.31 4.06 3.80
CA LEU A 518 -18.58 5.30 4.10
C LEU A 518 -17.79 5.23 5.41
N THR A 519 -18.23 4.42 6.37
CA THR A 519 -17.53 4.26 7.66
C THR A 519 -16.20 3.57 7.44
N THR A 520 -16.18 2.53 6.60
CA THR A 520 -14.96 1.86 6.16
C THR A 520 -14.05 2.82 5.39
N MET A 521 -14.57 3.74 4.57
CA MET A 521 -13.74 4.75 3.91
C MET A 521 -13.06 5.68 4.92
N GLY A 522 -13.81 6.18 5.91
CA GLY A 522 -13.23 7.01 6.98
C GLY A 522 -12.15 6.26 7.75
N LEU A 523 -12.36 4.96 8.00
CA LEU A 523 -11.37 4.10 8.66
C LEU A 523 -10.12 3.88 7.79
N VAL A 524 -10.27 3.48 6.52
CA VAL A 524 -9.14 3.28 5.60
C VAL A 524 -8.38 4.59 5.39
N GLY A 525 -9.09 5.71 5.26
CA GLY A 525 -8.48 7.04 5.19
C GLY A 525 -7.70 7.39 6.44
N ALA A 526 -8.25 7.16 7.64
CA ALA A 526 -7.55 7.43 8.90
C ALA A 526 -6.34 6.50 9.10
N VAL A 527 -6.46 5.21 8.78
CA VAL A 527 -5.34 4.25 8.80
C VAL A 527 -4.28 4.64 7.78
N GLY A 528 -4.68 5.07 6.58
CA GLY A 528 -3.78 5.55 5.54
C GLY A 528 -3.03 6.81 5.96
N ILE A 529 -3.73 7.82 6.50
CA ILE A 529 -3.13 9.06 7.03
C ILE A 529 -2.18 8.72 8.18
N HIS A 530 -2.60 7.86 9.11
CA HIS A 530 -1.76 7.43 10.23
C HIS A 530 -0.52 6.69 9.74
N GLY A 531 -0.67 5.76 8.79
CA GLY A 531 0.41 5.00 8.18
C GLY A 531 1.39 5.90 7.41
N VAL A 532 0.90 6.89 6.66
CA VAL A 532 1.73 7.88 5.97
C VAL A 532 2.49 8.75 6.98
N ARG A 533 1.81 9.24 8.04
CA ARG A 533 2.48 10.00 9.11
C ARG A 533 3.57 9.17 9.78
N GLN A 534 3.28 7.92 10.13
CA GLN A 534 4.25 7.01 10.74
C GLN A 534 5.40 6.65 9.79
N TYR A 535 5.11 6.50 8.49
CA TYR A 535 6.14 6.29 7.48
C TYR A 535 7.05 7.51 7.34
N LEU A 536 6.49 8.72 7.23
CA LEU A 536 7.24 9.97 7.13
C LEU A 536 8.11 10.16 8.38
N ALA A 537 7.52 9.96 9.55
CA ALA A 537 8.21 9.88 10.83
C ALA A 537 9.43 8.93 10.79
N ARG A 538 9.21 7.65 10.49
CA ARG A 538 10.29 6.66 10.40
C ARG A 538 11.33 6.98 9.33
N SER A 539 10.93 7.61 8.23
CA SER A 539 11.86 8.06 7.20
C SER A 539 12.79 9.16 7.69
N LYS A 540 12.29 10.06 8.56
CA LYS A 540 13.11 11.06 9.25
C LYS A 540 14.08 10.36 10.21
N LEU A 541 13.60 9.38 10.96
CA LEU A 541 14.43 8.62 11.91
C LEU A 541 15.57 7.84 11.22
N ALA A 542 15.30 7.23 10.07
CA ALA A 542 16.31 6.49 9.31
C ALA A 542 17.53 7.35 8.90
N GLU A 543 17.33 8.65 8.66
CA GLU A 543 18.41 9.62 8.42
C GLU A 543 19.33 9.75 9.65
N ALA A 544 18.73 9.91 10.84
CA ALA A 544 19.46 9.98 12.10
C ALA A 544 20.19 8.67 12.40
N GLU A 545 19.52 7.51 12.27
CA GLU A 545 20.14 6.22 12.54
C GLU A 545 21.39 5.95 11.69
N ALA A 546 21.30 6.19 10.38
CA ALA A 546 22.42 6.00 9.46
C ALA A 546 23.60 6.93 9.83
N THR A 547 23.30 8.16 10.20
CA THR A 547 24.30 9.17 10.57
C THR A 547 24.92 8.88 11.94
N LEU A 548 24.13 8.44 12.93
CA LEU A 548 24.61 8.04 14.25
C LEU A 548 25.58 6.87 14.14
N ARG A 549 25.27 5.86 13.31
CA ARG A 549 26.17 4.72 13.06
C ARG A 549 27.48 5.17 12.43
N LEU A 550 27.42 6.02 11.40
CA LEU A 550 28.61 6.58 10.76
C LEU A 550 29.52 7.30 11.78
N ILE A 551 28.96 8.16 12.63
CA ILE A 551 29.71 8.90 13.65
C ILE A 551 30.21 7.97 14.77
N GLY A 552 29.40 7.00 15.19
CA GLY A 552 29.76 6.02 16.22
C GLY A 552 30.95 5.17 15.81
N GLU A 553 30.93 4.64 14.58
CA GLU A 553 32.05 3.92 13.98
C GLU A 553 33.30 4.80 13.84
N ALA A 554 33.13 6.07 13.47
CA ALA A 554 34.22 7.04 13.43
C ALA A 554 34.84 7.28 14.81
N GLY A 555 34.02 7.39 15.86
CA GLY A 555 34.44 7.50 17.26
C GLY A 555 35.22 6.28 17.76
N MET A 556 34.92 5.10 17.21
CA MET A 556 35.60 3.84 17.51
C MET A 556 36.95 3.67 16.80
N ARG A 557 37.38 4.58 15.92
CA ARG A 557 38.66 4.49 15.18
C ARG A 557 39.88 4.67 16.09
N GLY A 558 40.22 3.62 16.83
CA GLY A 558 41.37 3.51 17.72
C GLY A 558 41.09 2.49 18.83
N SER A 559 41.97 1.52 19.04
CA SER A 559 41.76 0.38 19.97
C SER A 559 41.95 0.72 21.47
N GLY A 560 41.54 1.91 21.88
CA GLY A 560 41.77 2.47 23.20
C GLY A 560 40.75 2.08 24.28
N VAL A 561 41.13 2.34 25.53
CA VAL A 561 40.27 2.28 26.74
C VAL A 561 39.40 3.54 26.89
N THR A 562 39.72 4.58 26.12
CA THR A 562 39.04 5.88 26.10
C THR A 562 38.84 6.33 24.65
N PRO A 563 37.88 7.25 24.38
CA PRO A 563 37.64 7.75 23.03
C PRO A 563 38.89 8.45 22.51
N ARG A 564 39.20 8.27 21.23
CA ARG A 564 40.39 8.91 20.61
C ARG A 564 40.19 10.41 20.43
N CYS A 565 38.97 10.80 20.08
CA CYS A 565 38.59 12.19 19.85
C CYS A 565 37.92 12.76 21.09
N ALA A 566 38.23 14.02 21.42
CA ALA A 566 37.42 14.79 22.34
C ALA A 566 36.13 15.27 21.66
N SER A 567 35.18 15.77 22.46
CA SER A 567 33.85 16.18 22.04
C SER A 567 33.85 17.18 20.86
N SER A 568 32.77 17.14 20.07
CA SER A 568 32.50 18.10 19.00
C SER A 568 31.53 19.21 19.44
N LEU A 569 31.57 20.33 18.73
CA LEU A 569 30.47 21.29 18.74
C LEU A 569 29.30 20.71 17.93
N PRO A 570 28.05 20.97 18.33
CA PRO A 570 26.90 20.46 17.60
C PRO A 570 26.80 21.09 16.21
N VAL A 571 26.34 20.30 15.22
CA VAL A 571 26.11 20.76 13.84
C VAL A 571 24.72 20.30 13.37
N PRO A 572 23.85 21.23 12.94
CA PRO A 572 23.97 22.69 13.08
C PRO A 572 24.08 23.18 14.53
N ALA A 573 24.39 24.45 14.74
CA ALA A 573 24.45 25.03 16.09
C ALA A 573 23.06 25.05 16.76
N GLU A 574 22.04 25.42 16.00
CA GLU A 574 20.64 25.43 16.39
C GLU A 574 19.94 24.13 15.95
N ILE A 575 18.87 23.74 16.65
CA ILE A 575 18.09 22.56 16.26
C ILE A 575 17.22 22.96 15.06
N PRO A 576 17.27 22.23 13.93
CA PRO A 576 16.35 22.50 12.83
C PRO A 576 14.90 22.27 13.30
N GLN A 577 14.03 23.25 13.05
CA GLN A 577 12.62 23.23 13.46
C GLN A 577 11.72 23.03 12.23
N GLY A 578 11.24 21.81 12.01
CA GLY A 578 10.39 21.43 10.88
C GLY A 578 11.08 21.44 9.50
N HIS A 579 12.28 22.01 9.38
CA HIS A 579 12.99 22.20 8.11
C HIS A 579 14.29 21.40 8.02
N ARG A 580 14.85 21.28 6.81
CA ARG A 580 16.19 20.71 6.59
C ARG A 580 17.25 21.80 6.61
N TYR A 581 18.32 21.57 7.38
CA TYR A 581 19.53 22.38 7.34
C TYR A 581 20.47 21.84 6.27
N MET A 582 21.02 22.70 5.42
CA MET A 582 22.08 22.33 4.47
C MET A 582 23.45 22.62 5.09
N PRO A 583 24.25 21.60 5.45
CA PRO A 583 25.56 21.84 6.05
C PRO A 583 26.55 22.45 5.05
N ALA A 584 27.28 23.47 5.51
CA ALA A 584 28.45 23.97 4.82
C ALA A 584 29.68 23.15 5.24
N PRO A 585 30.70 23.00 4.37
CA PRO A 585 31.97 22.35 4.76
C PRO A 585 32.63 22.98 5.99
N SER A 586 32.39 24.28 6.25
CA SER A 586 32.87 24.98 7.44
C SER A 586 32.26 24.49 8.75
N ASP A 587 31.06 23.90 8.72
CA ASP A 587 30.35 23.47 9.93
C ASP A 587 31.07 22.31 10.61
N PHE A 588 31.69 21.43 9.81
CA PHE A 588 32.50 20.31 10.27
C PHE A 588 34.00 20.66 10.39
N ALA A 589 34.38 21.93 10.21
CA ALA A 589 35.78 22.37 10.31
C ALA A 589 36.18 22.75 11.76
N ALA A 590 35.22 22.90 12.68
CA ALA A 590 35.49 23.27 14.06
C ALA A 590 36.16 22.11 14.84
N GLY A 591 37.29 22.41 15.47
CA GLY A 591 38.08 21.46 16.26
C GLY A 591 39.52 21.33 15.75
N GLY A 592 40.11 20.15 15.94
CA GLY A 592 41.48 19.87 15.52
C GLY A 592 41.77 18.37 15.41
N PRO A 593 43.04 17.96 15.24
CA PRO A 593 43.39 16.55 15.02
C PRO A 593 43.08 15.59 16.18
N ARG A 594 42.63 16.12 17.34
CA ARG A 594 42.31 15.36 18.56
C ARG A 594 40.94 15.71 19.14
N GLU A 595 40.19 16.61 18.53
CA GLU A 595 38.90 17.07 19.04
C GLU A 595 37.96 17.48 17.90
N GLY A 596 36.67 17.27 18.10
CA GLY A 596 35.65 17.66 17.13
C GLY A 596 35.60 16.83 15.86
N TRP A 597 34.85 17.33 14.89
CA TRP A 597 34.58 16.67 13.61
C TRP A 597 35.84 16.37 12.79
N PRO A 598 36.88 17.23 12.74
CA PRO A 598 38.13 16.92 12.04
C PRO A 598 38.86 15.69 12.60
N CYS A 599 38.72 15.39 13.90
CA CYS A 599 39.30 14.18 14.49
C CYS A 599 38.51 12.92 14.09
N LEU A 600 37.18 13.03 14.03
CA LEU A 600 36.30 11.94 13.62
C LEU A 600 36.40 11.63 12.12
N ASP A 601 36.80 12.63 11.32
CA ASP A 601 36.82 12.55 9.85
C ASP A 601 35.42 12.24 9.32
N VAL A 602 34.45 13.03 9.79
CA VAL A 602 33.04 12.98 9.39
C VAL A 602 32.62 14.36 8.91
N ALA A 603 31.98 14.41 7.74
CA ALA A 603 31.32 15.57 7.20
C ALA A 603 30.05 15.12 6.47
N LEU A 604 28.96 15.88 6.62
CA LEU A 604 27.70 15.63 5.94
C LEU A 604 27.54 16.69 4.84
N ALA A 605 27.22 16.26 3.62
CA ALA A 605 27.04 17.13 2.46
C ALA A 605 25.59 17.15 1.93
N THR A 606 24.69 16.45 2.62
CA THR A 606 23.26 16.38 2.31
C THR A 606 22.47 17.21 3.32
N PRO A 607 21.27 17.70 2.95
CA PRO A 607 20.37 18.32 3.92
C PRO A 607 20.09 17.39 5.09
N ILE A 608 20.09 17.92 6.31
CA ILE A 608 19.86 17.18 7.56
C ILE A 608 18.73 17.79 8.38
N ARG A 609 17.97 16.96 9.10
CA ARG A 609 16.87 17.38 10.00
C ARG A 609 17.26 17.44 11.47
N PHE A 610 18.40 16.87 11.80
CA PHE A 610 18.87 16.74 13.18
C PHE A 610 20.14 17.54 13.39
N ARG A 611 20.29 18.02 14.62
CA ARG A 611 21.53 18.50 15.18
C ARG A 611 22.34 17.33 15.71
N TYR A 612 23.49 17.08 15.10
CA TYR A 612 24.40 16.01 15.50
C TYR A 612 25.45 16.51 16.48
N ARG A 613 25.81 15.68 17.45
CA ARG A 613 26.86 15.95 18.43
C ARG A 613 27.60 14.68 18.82
N PHE A 614 28.93 14.77 18.96
CA PHE A 614 29.76 13.74 19.56
C PHE A 614 30.28 14.23 20.91
N THR A 615 30.04 13.48 21.98
CA THR A 615 30.48 13.84 23.33
C THR A 615 31.31 12.72 23.92
N ALA A 616 32.55 13.00 24.30
CA ALA A 616 33.43 12.06 25.00
C ALA A 616 33.60 12.48 26.46
N GLY A 617 33.40 11.55 27.40
CA GLY A 617 33.60 11.79 28.83
C GLY A 617 32.55 12.65 29.55
N GLY A 618 31.51 13.12 28.86
CA GLY A 618 30.37 13.87 29.39
C GLY A 618 30.49 15.41 29.32
N PRO A 619 29.41 16.16 29.63
CA PRO A 619 28.07 15.68 29.97
C PRO A 619 27.28 15.22 28.73
N TYR A 620 26.60 14.09 28.84
CA TYR A 620 25.80 13.44 27.80
C TYR A 620 24.35 13.96 27.80
N LEU A 621 23.68 13.91 26.66
CA LEU A 621 22.28 14.33 26.50
C LEU A 621 21.30 13.22 26.91
N GLY A 622 21.58 11.98 26.53
CA GLY A 622 20.71 10.82 26.74
C GLY A 622 20.32 10.58 28.19
N PRO A 623 21.26 10.60 29.17
CA PRO A 623 20.94 10.34 30.57
C PRO A 623 19.91 11.29 31.18
N ALA A 624 19.86 12.55 30.71
CA ALA A 624 18.87 13.51 31.18
C ALA A 624 17.43 13.14 30.74
N ARG A 625 17.30 12.33 29.69
CA ARG A 625 16.03 11.78 29.17
C ARG A 625 15.82 10.31 29.51
N GLY A 626 16.61 9.75 30.43
CA GLY A 626 16.50 8.36 30.87
C GLY A 626 17.16 7.32 29.93
N LEU A 627 17.95 7.76 28.95
CA LEU A 627 18.74 6.87 28.09
C LEU A 627 20.06 6.46 28.79
N PRO A 628 20.79 5.43 28.30
CA PRO A 628 21.99 4.94 28.97
C PRO A 628 23.11 5.98 29.13
N ASP A 629 23.86 5.89 30.24
CA ASP A 629 25.04 6.72 30.50
C ASP A 629 26.33 5.96 30.13
N PRO A 630 27.10 6.44 29.12
CA PRO A 630 28.36 5.81 28.74
C PRO A 630 29.47 5.89 29.81
N GLY A 631 29.29 6.71 30.84
CA GLY A 631 30.25 6.97 31.91
C GLY A 631 31.45 7.82 31.46
N PRO A 632 32.37 8.19 32.37
CA PRO A 632 33.44 9.17 32.09
C PRO A 632 34.52 8.69 31.13
N ARG A 633 34.54 7.39 30.80
CA ARG A 633 35.47 6.79 29.84
C ARG A 633 34.80 6.41 28.53
N GLY A 634 33.48 6.57 28.41
CA GLY A 634 32.73 6.30 27.19
C GLY A 634 32.57 7.54 26.30
N PHE A 635 31.75 7.39 25.28
CA PHE A 635 31.24 8.50 24.48
C PHE A 635 29.78 8.28 24.10
N GLU A 636 29.10 9.38 23.75
CA GLU A 636 27.76 9.42 23.19
C GLU A 636 27.81 10.14 21.83
N VAL A 637 27.10 9.58 20.86
CA VAL A 637 26.68 10.30 19.66
C VAL A 637 25.20 10.61 19.81
N ALA A 638 24.81 11.87 19.60
CA ALA A 638 23.42 12.30 19.71
C ALA A 638 22.96 12.96 18.41
N ALA A 639 21.69 12.74 18.08
CA ALA A 639 20.94 13.43 17.04
C ALA A 639 19.67 14.00 17.71
N GLU A 640 19.52 15.31 17.67
CA GLU A 640 18.41 16.03 18.30
C GLU A 640 17.69 16.88 17.25
N GLY A 641 16.37 16.72 17.10
CA GLY A 641 15.59 17.39 16.06
C GLY A 641 14.22 17.80 16.56
N ASP A 642 13.69 18.91 16.06
CA ASP A 642 12.32 19.37 16.28
C ASP A 642 11.58 19.15 14.95
N LEU A 643 10.94 17.99 14.80
CA LEU A 643 10.57 17.47 13.48
C LEU A 643 9.29 18.09 12.89
N ASP A 644 8.51 18.80 13.70
CA ASP A 644 7.27 19.48 13.34
C ASP A 644 7.18 20.94 13.84
N ALA A 645 8.28 21.48 14.39
CA ALA A 645 8.42 22.87 14.81
C ALA A 645 7.54 23.28 16.01
N ASP A 646 7.15 22.34 16.86
CA ASP A 646 6.33 22.60 18.04
C ASP A 646 7.15 23.02 19.29
N GLY A 647 8.49 22.92 19.19
CA GLY A 647 9.44 23.26 20.25
C GLY A 647 9.75 22.11 21.22
N VAL A 648 9.12 20.94 21.04
CA VAL A 648 9.54 19.67 21.60
C VAL A 648 10.56 19.05 20.64
N THR A 649 11.49 18.25 21.16
CA THR A 649 12.55 17.69 20.32
C THR A 649 12.65 16.20 20.54
N SER A 650 12.78 15.43 19.47
CA SER A 650 13.16 14.02 19.53
C SER A 650 14.66 13.91 19.77
N LEU A 651 15.09 12.94 20.60
CA LEU A 651 16.50 12.67 20.87
C LEU A 651 16.84 11.20 20.58
N MET A 652 17.82 10.99 19.71
CA MET A 652 18.38 9.68 19.43
C MET A 652 19.84 9.64 19.84
N THR A 653 20.26 8.56 20.49
CA THR A 653 21.64 8.41 20.96
C THR A 653 22.20 7.03 20.64
N MET A 654 23.49 7.00 20.37
CA MET A 654 24.28 5.78 20.29
C MET A 654 25.47 5.93 21.23
N VAL A 655 25.71 4.93 22.08
CA VAL A 655 26.72 5.02 23.14
C VAL A 655 27.83 3.99 22.95
N ALA A 656 29.04 4.35 23.35
CA ALA A 656 30.12 3.39 23.52
C ALA A 656 30.59 3.38 24.97
N THR A 657 30.61 2.19 25.57
CA THR A 657 31.01 1.99 26.96
C THR A 657 32.27 1.14 27.05
N PRO A 658 33.11 1.31 28.08
CA PRO A 658 34.20 0.38 28.32
C PRO A 658 33.65 -0.99 28.72
N SER A 659 33.97 -2.00 27.93
CA SER A 659 33.72 -3.41 28.22
C SER A 659 34.17 -3.75 29.65
N PRO A 660 33.30 -4.35 30.48
CA PRO A 660 33.69 -4.76 31.83
C PRO A 660 34.76 -5.86 31.80
N VAL A 661 34.88 -6.60 30.68
CA VAL A 661 35.83 -7.70 30.50
C VAL A 661 37.15 -7.21 29.94
N THR A 662 37.12 -6.48 28.83
CA THR A 662 38.35 -6.12 28.09
C THR A 662 38.87 -4.74 28.44
N GLY A 663 38.04 -3.89 29.06
CA GLY A 663 38.32 -2.47 29.29
C GLY A 663 38.38 -1.63 28.01
N ARG A 664 38.20 -2.23 26.82
CA ARG A 664 38.13 -1.52 25.54
C ARG A 664 36.74 -0.92 25.38
N LEU A 665 36.66 0.18 24.63
CA LEU A 665 35.36 0.67 24.20
C LEU A 665 34.66 -0.36 23.31
N GLU A 666 33.38 -0.56 23.57
CA GLU A 666 32.45 -1.34 22.75
C GLU A 666 31.30 -0.39 22.42
N LEU A 667 31.02 -0.25 21.11
CA LEU A 667 29.89 0.51 20.62
C LEU A 667 28.65 -0.36 20.75
N ASP A 668 27.60 0.17 21.37
CA ASP A 668 26.33 -0.51 21.49
C ASP A 668 25.66 -0.59 20.10
N PRO A 669 25.26 -1.77 19.60
CA PRO A 669 24.55 -1.87 18.32
C PRO A 669 23.15 -1.24 18.37
N GLU A 670 22.59 -1.03 19.56
CA GLU A 670 21.28 -0.42 19.75
C GLU A 670 21.35 1.12 19.69
N ILE A 671 20.35 1.71 19.04
CA ILE A 671 20.12 3.15 19.06
C ILE A 671 19.00 3.39 20.08
N TYR A 672 19.27 4.29 21.02
CA TYR A 672 18.36 4.62 22.10
C TYR A 672 17.61 5.90 21.77
N GLU A 673 16.30 5.87 21.99
CA GLU A 673 15.39 6.94 21.56
C GLU A 673 14.60 7.47 22.75
N ALA A 674 14.51 8.79 22.83
CA ALA A 674 13.59 9.49 23.71
C ALA A 674 12.72 10.40 22.84
N ASP A 675 11.41 10.40 23.12
CA ASP A 675 10.47 11.30 22.48
C ASP A 675 10.44 11.07 20.94
N GLU A 676 10.37 9.79 20.51
CA GLU A 676 10.61 9.27 19.14
C GLU A 676 9.84 10.01 18.03
N LEU A 677 8.73 10.67 18.37
CA LEU A 677 7.83 11.39 17.45
C LEU A 677 7.18 12.61 18.10
N GLU A 678 7.80 13.11 19.17
CA GLU A 678 7.33 14.29 19.89
C GLU A 678 7.91 15.56 19.30
#